data_AF-A0A6M2DDH0-F1
#
_entry.id   AF-A0A6M2DDH0-F1
#
_cell.length_a   1.000
_cell.length_b   1.000
_cell.length_c   1.000
_cell.angle_alpha   90.00
_cell.angle_beta   90.00
_cell.angle_gamma   90.00
#
_symmetry.space_group_name_H-M   'P 1'
#
loop_
_entity.id
_entity.type
_entity.pdbx_description
1 polymer ?
#
loop_
_entity_poly.entity_id
_entity_poly.type
_entity_poly.pdbx_seq_one_letter_code
_entity_poly.pdbx_strand_id
1 'polypeptide(L)'
;VLYNFFKSILLLFQVKLFKVNDKKLFKILKDVNRKVPCVTLVGNIVWCPEIFLSQYSSLIKGFDQKMVQEMLRVKQMYLHNKSQSLIKDSHGIALQVIAWILEISTILQEGANHLKLEHLTLRTNLLLQGLSYSWNLNYTIKSITNLHLAQNKPMTKSCLLSVCKLIELLKAMQQVFLNNSNRIVNFIHNITQFLIYQFLEIISVTKKSISNDRSYVKKHPEVLTVLSLLEKLLHGPGTDDRIIIAHLALSSINVTHVFHDDNLNKLLKGLKYIRRIQNLQEYIEETTNCYFLFWHQSILPSYLSNIYESKMDISKIYYMYQALNDFQESDKYQENFMKVIDASLSKKILEPLCSHIETDLRLQIHSHLQPGLVNPFDDGTPEACRSFLELNPILCGQKYIDIKGYVENYLDSMFYNLTTVVLFDWKTYGEMRRLANEKFCLQTIEDYLPTQTLEQGLDVLEIMRNMHIFVAKYLYNLNNQIFVEKWSNNKHLNTINIQHVANSIRTHGTGTMNTTINLTYQFLKKKFFVFSQFLYDEHIKSRLLKDLRYFREHKSESNPMYNYDRAYSFNKSIRKLGISSTGQSYLDHFRLLITHLGNAMGYVRMIRSGGLHSCSNASVFLPMLDENNIFEQLCNENNLSRTVCEAAHVLEQDIRNLACNFAEGSEYFKLLVDVFAPAFRNPRNIHLKNFFMIVPPLTINFVEHLITAKDKLTKKDKSAAAFTDDGFAMGLAYILKLLDQNAEMDSLHWFQSVSEKCNQEKLILTQQKINVNKDDKKLQHTLALTAKRLELFQQEFKLLYYSFSSARIFFQ
;
A
#
# COMPACT_ATOMS: atom_id res chain seq x y z
N VAL A 1 -4.85 44.50 30.25
CA VAL A 1 -4.31 43.55 31.25
C VAL A 1 -3.56 44.26 32.37
N LEU A 2 -2.40 44.87 32.11
CA LEU A 2 -1.61 45.63 33.11
C LEU A 2 -2.41 46.73 33.82
N TYR A 3 -3.34 47.38 33.11
CA TYR A 3 -4.19 48.43 33.66
C TYR A 3 -5.00 48.02 34.91
N ASN A 4 -5.48 46.77 34.96
CA ASN A 4 -6.31 46.31 36.08
C ASN A 4 -5.45 45.99 37.30
N PHE A 5 -4.34 45.29 37.07
CA PHE A 5 -3.31 44.99 38.08
C PHE A 5 -2.72 46.27 38.68
N PHE A 6 -2.29 47.22 37.85
CA PHE A 6 -1.74 48.50 38.32
C PHE A 6 -2.76 49.33 39.08
N LYS A 7 -4.04 49.37 38.66
CA LYS A 7 -5.08 50.07 39.43
C LYS A 7 -5.35 49.42 40.78
N SER A 8 -5.35 48.09 40.87
CA SER A 8 -5.48 47.38 42.13
C SER A 8 -4.33 47.72 43.08
N ILE A 9 -3.09 47.80 42.56
CA ILE A 9 -1.91 48.23 43.32
C ILE A 9 -2.00 49.72 43.69
N LEU A 10 -2.42 50.59 42.78
CA LEU A 10 -2.55 52.04 43.02
C LEU A 10 -3.58 52.35 44.09
N LEU A 11 -4.72 51.64 44.09
CA LEU A 11 -5.69 51.72 45.18
C LEU A 11 -5.03 51.35 46.51
N LEU A 12 -4.31 50.23 46.55
CA LEU A 12 -3.61 49.75 47.74
C LEU A 12 -2.52 50.72 48.22
N PHE A 13 -1.77 51.31 47.29
CA PHE A 13 -0.74 52.30 47.56
C PHE A 13 -1.36 53.59 48.12
N GLN A 14 -2.45 54.07 47.52
CA GLN A 14 -3.16 55.25 47.96
C GLN A 14 -3.78 55.04 49.35
N VAL A 15 -4.34 53.86 49.60
CA VAL A 15 -4.90 53.47 50.90
C VAL A 15 -3.81 53.31 51.96
N LYS A 16 -2.64 52.73 51.61
CA LYS A 16 -1.52 52.56 52.55
C LYS A 16 -0.83 53.88 52.91
N LEU A 17 -0.56 54.75 51.93
CA LEU A 17 0.18 56.00 52.16
C LEU A 17 -0.70 57.13 52.67
N PHE A 18 -1.87 57.33 52.06
CA PHE A 18 -2.73 58.48 52.36
C PHE A 18 -3.90 58.13 53.27
N LYS A 19 -4.15 56.84 53.57
CA LYS A 19 -5.30 56.35 54.36
C LYS A 19 -6.67 56.81 53.83
N VAL A 20 -6.73 57.27 52.58
CA VAL A 20 -7.97 57.71 51.91
C VAL A 20 -8.50 56.58 51.03
N ASN A 21 -9.75 56.17 51.27
CA ASN A 21 -10.47 55.26 50.38
C ASN A 21 -11.21 56.06 49.31
N ASP A 22 -10.62 56.16 48.11
CA ASP A 22 -11.28 56.79 46.96
C ASP A 22 -12.39 55.89 46.40
N LYS A 23 -13.64 56.23 46.73
CA LYS A 23 -14.85 55.53 46.26
C LYS A 23 -14.99 55.54 44.73
N LYS A 24 -14.52 56.58 44.04
CA LYS A 24 -14.58 56.65 42.57
C LYS A 24 -13.62 55.65 41.96
N LEU A 25 -12.39 55.59 42.46
CA LEU A 25 -11.38 54.64 42.00
C LEU A 25 -11.80 53.19 42.26
N PHE A 26 -12.38 52.91 43.44
CA PHE A 26 -12.92 51.59 43.77
C PHE A 26 -14.07 51.17 42.86
N LYS A 27 -15.00 52.08 42.54
CA LYS A 27 -16.10 51.80 41.59
C LYS A 27 -15.56 51.47 40.20
N ILE A 28 -14.59 52.25 39.71
CA ILE A 28 -13.93 51.99 38.42
C ILE A 28 -13.24 50.61 38.42
N LEU A 29 -12.55 50.24 39.50
CA LEU A 29 -11.96 48.91 39.65
C LEU A 29 -13.02 47.80 39.62
N LYS A 30 -14.14 47.96 40.33
CA LYS A 30 -15.25 46.99 40.31
C LYS A 30 -15.80 46.81 38.90
N ASP A 31 -15.99 47.90 38.15
CA ASP A 31 -16.50 47.85 36.78
C ASP A 31 -15.51 47.20 35.80
N VAL A 32 -14.20 47.44 35.97
CA VAL A 32 -13.16 46.79 35.16
C VAL A 32 -13.08 45.30 35.47
N ASN A 33 -13.12 44.91 36.74
CA ASN A 33 -13.11 43.49 37.15
C ASN A 33 -14.33 42.71 36.64
N ARG A 34 -15.50 43.35 36.51
CA ARG A 34 -16.68 42.72 35.90
C ARG A 34 -16.47 42.43 34.41
N LYS A 35 -15.68 43.24 33.71
CA LYS A 35 -15.36 43.05 32.28
C LYS A 35 -14.17 42.12 32.05
N VAL A 36 -13.21 42.14 32.95
CA VAL A 36 -11.94 41.38 32.91
C VAL A 36 -11.81 40.62 34.22
N PRO A 37 -12.47 39.46 34.36
CA PRO A 37 -12.55 38.75 35.63
C PRO A 37 -11.26 38.03 36.01
N CYS A 38 -10.35 37.85 35.05
CA CYS A 38 -9.07 37.21 35.28
C CYS A 38 -8.02 37.66 34.26
N VAL A 39 -6.75 37.49 34.63
CA VAL A 39 -5.60 37.78 33.78
C VAL A 39 -4.67 36.58 33.80
N THR A 40 -4.21 36.12 32.65
CA THR A 40 -3.13 35.13 32.60
C THR A 40 -1.79 35.82 32.88
N LEU A 41 -1.04 35.31 33.85
CA LEU A 41 0.32 35.79 34.16
C LEU A 41 1.34 35.08 33.27
N VAL A 42 1.50 33.77 33.49
CA VAL A 42 2.44 32.89 32.78
C VAL A 42 1.78 31.53 32.61
N GLY A 43 1.80 30.99 31.40
CA GLY A 43 1.26 29.66 31.09
C GLY A 43 -0.20 29.47 31.52
N ASN A 44 -0.42 28.56 32.48
CA ASN A 44 -1.72 28.26 33.08
C ASN A 44 -2.05 29.06 34.36
N ILE A 45 -1.13 29.91 34.83
CA ILE A 45 -1.29 30.67 36.07
C ILE A 45 -2.16 31.90 35.83
N VAL A 46 -3.29 31.95 36.54
CA VAL A 46 -4.27 33.02 36.42
C VAL A 46 -4.26 33.91 37.66
N TRP A 47 -4.03 35.21 37.46
CA TRP A 47 -4.26 36.22 38.46
C TRP A 47 -5.73 36.63 38.50
N CYS A 48 -6.29 36.58 39.69
CA CYS A 48 -7.67 36.95 39.97
C CYS A 48 -7.67 38.17 40.91
N PRO A 49 -8.19 39.33 40.46
CA PRO A 49 -8.20 40.57 41.25
C PRO A 49 -8.83 40.40 42.62
N GLU A 50 -9.89 39.60 42.74
CA GLU A 50 -10.61 39.39 43.99
C GLU A 50 -9.81 38.61 45.03
N ILE A 51 -8.98 37.64 44.59
CA ILE A 51 -8.11 36.88 45.49
C ILE A 51 -7.03 37.81 46.04
N PHE A 52 -6.41 38.61 45.17
CA PHE A 52 -5.40 39.59 45.57
C PHE A 52 -5.95 40.64 46.54
N LEU A 53 -7.10 41.25 46.22
CA LEU A 53 -7.72 42.27 47.08
C LEU A 53 -8.22 41.69 48.41
N SER A 54 -8.63 40.41 48.45
CA SER A 54 -9.07 39.75 49.69
C SER A 54 -7.97 39.66 50.74
N GLN A 55 -6.71 39.52 50.33
CA GLN A 55 -5.54 39.49 51.22
C GLN A 55 -5.31 40.83 51.94
N TYR A 56 -5.86 41.93 51.41
CA TYR A 56 -5.74 43.28 51.96
C TYR A 56 -7.10 43.87 52.37
N SER A 57 -8.10 43.00 52.59
CA SER A 57 -9.49 43.38 52.91
C SER A 57 -9.60 44.26 54.16
N SER A 58 -8.72 44.09 55.16
CA SER A 58 -8.70 44.92 56.37
C SER A 58 -8.38 46.40 56.12
N LEU A 59 -7.71 46.72 55.00
CA LEU A 59 -7.31 48.09 54.65
C LEU A 59 -8.36 48.79 53.77
N ILE A 60 -9.17 48.03 53.03
CA ILE A 60 -10.08 48.53 52.01
C ILE A 60 -11.52 48.49 52.53
N LYS A 61 -12.07 49.65 52.92
CA LYS A 61 -13.46 49.74 53.43
C LYS A 61 -14.45 49.36 52.32
N GLY A 62 -15.23 48.29 52.54
CA GLY A 62 -16.27 47.79 51.63
C GLY A 62 -15.89 46.58 50.78
N PHE A 63 -14.72 45.97 50.98
CA PHE A 63 -14.33 44.71 50.35
C PHE A 63 -14.55 43.53 51.30
N ASP A 64 -15.81 43.12 51.46
CA ASP A 64 -16.22 42.05 52.39
C ASP A 64 -16.26 40.66 51.73
N GLN A 65 -16.37 39.59 52.53
CA GLN A 65 -16.54 38.20 52.03
C GLN A 65 -17.73 38.05 51.07
N LYS A 66 -18.81 38.83 51.24
CA LYS A 66 -19.96 38.86 50.32
C LYS A 66 -19.57 39.36 48.93
N MET A 67 -18.66 40.34 48.86
CA MET A 67 -18.18 40.88 47.59
C MET A 67 -17.24 39.89 46.89
N VAL A 68 -16.42 39.15 47.65
CA VAL A 68 -15.61 38.05 47.09
C VAL A 68 -16.52 36.98 46.46
N GLN A 69 -17.60 36.60 47.12
CA GLN A 69 -18.60 35.66 46.57
C GLN A 69 -19.34 36.22 45.35
N GLU A 70 -19.69 37.51 45.34
CA GLU A 70 -20.27 38.20 44.16
C GLU A 70 -19.31 38.09 42.96
N MET A 71 -18.01 38.33 43.18
CA MET A 71 -16.99 38.33 42.13
C MET A 71 -16.72 36.91 41.59
N LEU A 72 -16.77 35.89 42.45
CA LEU A 72 -16.73 34.48 42.03
C LEU A 72 -17.94 34.12 41.15
N ARG A 73 -19.15 34.56 41.51
CA ARG A 73 -20.35 34.38 40.68
C ARG A 73 -20.23 35.09 39.34
N VAL A 74 -19.73 36.33 39.33
CA VAL A 74 -19.48 37.09 38.09
C VAL A 74 -18.53 36.34 37.16
N LYS A 75 -17.46 35.74 37.70
CA LYS A 75 -16.52 34.93 36.91
C LYS A 75 -17.16 33.66 36.34
N GLN A 76 -18.01 32.97 37.10
CA GLN A 76 -18.74 31.80 36.63
C GLN A 76 -19.76 32.16 35.55
N MET A 77 -20.51 33.25 35.73
CA MET A 77 -21.45 33.76 34.71
C MET A 77 -20.71 34.23 33.47
N TYR A 78 -19.55 34.87 33.62
CA TYR A 78 -18.71 35.29 32.51
C TYR A 78 -18.28 34.08 31.67
N LEU A 79 -17.76 33.02 32.30
CA LEU A 79 -17.35 31.81 31.59
C LEU A 79 -18.54 31.15 30.87
N HIS A 80 -19.69 31.05 31.53
CA HIS A 80 -20.90 30.49 30.94
C HIS A 80 -21.36 31.29 29.72
N ASN A 81 -21.52 32.61 29.86
CA ASN A 81 -21.94 33.48 28.77
C ASN A 81 -20.95 33.47 27.62
N LYS A 82 -19.64 33.51 27.91
CA LYS A 82 -18.60 33.44 26.86
C LYS A 82 -18.56 32.10 26.18
N SER A 83 -18.72 30.99 26.88
CA SER A 83 -18.77 29.66 26.25
C SER A 83 -19.94 29.51 25.27
N GLN A 84 -21.08 30.13 25.56
CA GLN A 84 -22.26 30.13 24.67
C GLN A 84 -22.10 31.10 23.49
N SER A 85 -21.57 32.31 23.73
CA SER A 85 -21.38 33.30 22.66
C SER A 85 -20.19 33.01 21.76
N LEU A 86 -19.23 32.18 22.20
CA LEU A 86 -17.95 31.98 21.50
C LEU A 86 -18.11 31.53 20.06
N ILE A 87 -19.11 30.71 19.75
CA ILE A 87 -19.35 30.24 18.38
C ILE A 87 -19.67 31.44 17.48
N LYS A 88 -20.59 32.31 17.91
CA LYS A 88 -20.95 33.52 17.15
C LYS A 88 -19.81 34.53 17.13
N ASP A 89 -19.16 34.74 18.27
CA ASP A 89 -18.03 35.66 18.41
C ASP A 89 -16.86 35.22 17.51
N SER A 90 -16.55 33.93 17.45
CA SER A 90 -15.46 33.39 16.62
C SER A 90 -15.71 33.60 15.12
N HIS A 91 -16.95 33.48 14.66
CA HIS A 91 -17.30 33.81 13.27
C HIS A 91 -17.17 35.30 12.98
N GLY A 92 -17.64 36.16 13.90
CA GLY A 92 -17.47 37.61 13.78
C GLY A 92 -16.00 38.03 13.74
N ILE A 93 -15.17 37.46 14.63
CA ILE A 93 -13.73 37.72 14.67
C ILE A 93 -13.05 37.18 13.41
N ALA A 94 -13.43 36.00 12.93
CA ALA A 94 -12.90 35.44 11.69
C ALA A 94 -13.13 36.40 10.50
N LEU A 95 -14.35 36.93 10.35
CA LEU A 95 -14.66 37.89 9.29
C LEU A 95 -13.84 39.18 9.42
N GLN A 96 -13.68 39.72 10.64
CA GLN A 96 -12.85 40.91 10.88
C GLN A 96 -11.38 40.68 10.53
N VAL A 97 -10.83 39.52 10.91
CA VAL A 97 -9.45 39.15 10.61
C VAL A 97 -9.26 38.94 9.11
N ILE A 98 -10.17 38.22 8.45
CA ILE A 98 -10.09 38.00 7.00
C ILE A 98 -10.19 39.32 6.23
N ALA A 99 -11.12 40.20 6.61
CA ALA A 99 -11.22 41.53 6.00
C ALA A 99 -9.91 42.32 6.16
N TRP A 100 -9.33 42.29 7.37
CA TRP A 100 -8.04 42.93 7.62
C TRP A 100 -6.89 42.30 6.80
N ILE A 101 -6.84 40.97 6.68
CA ILE A 101 -5.83 40.28 5.84
C ILE A 101 -5.94 40.73 4.39
N LEU A 102 -7.16 40.82 3.86
CA LEU A 102 -7.40 41.29 2.49
C LEU A 102 -6.94 42.75 2.33
N GLU A 103 -7.39 43.65 3.21
CA GLU A 103 -7.03 45.07 3.17
C GLU A 103 -5.52 45.31 3.30
N ILE A 104 -4.84 44.61 4.22
CA ILE A 104 -3.39 44.78 4.39
C ILE A 104 -2.63 44.17 3.22
N SER A 105 -3.08 43.04 2.67
CA SER A 105 -2.42 42.39 1.53
C SER A 105 -2.45 43.23 0.27
N THR A 106 -3.55 43.94 -0.02
CA THR A 106 -3.66 44.85 -1.17
C THR A 106 -2.69 46.01 -1.03
N ILE A 107 -2.63 46.64 0.14
CA ILE A 107 -1.73 47.78 0.40
C ILE A 107 -0.27 47.36 0.41
N LEU A 108 0.02 46.15 0.89
CA LEU A 108 1.36 45.60 0.85
C LEU A 108 1.81 45.29 -0.59
N GLN A 109 0.89 45.13 -1.55
CA GLN A 109 1.21 44.93 -2.97
C GLN A 109 1.45 46.25 -3.73
N GLU A 110 0.98 47.40 -3.23
CA GLU A 110 1.21 48.71 -3.86
C GLU A 110 2.70 49.09 -3.85
N GLY A 111 3.24 49.44 -5.03
CA GLY A 111 4.63 49.86 -5.18
C GLY A 111 4.94 51.21 -4.51
N ALA A 112 6.22 51.45 -4.23
CA ALA A 112 6.70 52.67 -3.55
C ALA A 112 6.39 53.99 -4.30
N ASN A 113 6.09 53.91 -5.60
CA ASN A 113 5.95 55.08 -6.48
C ASN A 113 4.61 55.85 -6.33
N HIS A 114 3.68 55.38 -5.48
CA HIS A 114 2.36 55.99 -5.26
C HIS A 114 2.13 56.43 -3.79
N LEU A 115 3.16 56.95 -3.11
CA LEU A 115 3.04 57.42 -1.73
C LEU A 115 2.32 58.79 -1.63
N LYS A 116 1.02 58.77 -1.33
CA LYS A 116 0.28 59.96 -0.84
C LYS A 116 0.18 59.96 0.69
N LEU A 117 -0.02 61.15 1.25
CA LEU A 117 -0.20 61.39 2.70
C LEU A 117 -1.34 60.55 3.32
N GLU A 118 -2.46 60.39 2.60
CA GLU A 118 -3.61 59.60 3.04
C GLU A 118 -3.29 58.09 3.14
N HIS A 119 -2.35 57.58 2.33
CA HIS A 119 -1.92 56.19 2.43
C HIS A 119 -1.11 55.94 3.71
N LEU A 120 -0.38 56.94 4.22
CA LEU A 120 0.43 56.79 5.45
C LEU A 120 -0.44 56.71 6.71
N THR A 121 -1.49 57.53 6.81
CA THR A 121 -2.46 57.44 7.92
C THR A 121 -3.22 56.12 7.90
N LEU A 122 -3.64 55.67 6.71
CA LEU A 122 -4.32 54.40 6.54
C LEU A 122 -3.42 53.20 6.88
N ARG A 123 -2.17 53.19 6.41
CA ARG A 123 -1.16 52.17 6.76
C ARG A 123 -0.89 52.11 8.27
N THR A 124 -0.77 53.27 8.91
CA THR A 124 -0.60 53.39 10.38
C THR A 124 -1.76 52.72 11.11
N ASN A 125 -3.00 53.02 10.70
CA ASN A 125 -4.20 52.48 11.33
C ASN A 125 -4.31 50.96 11.15
N LEU A 126 -4.02 50.43 9.95
CA LEU A 126 -4.11 49.00 9.68
C LEU A 126 -3.09 48.17 10.45
N LEU A 127 -1.84 48.64 10.57
CA LEU A 127 -0.82 47.94 11.37
C LEU A 127 -1.22 47.91 12.87
N LEU A 128 -1.70 49.04 13.39
CA LEU A 128 -2.19 49.13 14.76
C LEU A 128 -3.47 48.31 14.99
N GLN A 129 -4.35 48.22 13.99
CA GLN A 129 -5.55 47.40 14.02
C GLN A 129 -5.19 45.91 14.08
N GLY A 130 -4.25 45.45 13.24
CA GLY A 130 -3.74 44.07 13.27
C GLY A 130 -3.15 43.70 14.63
N LEU A 131 -2.33 44.59 15.22
CA LEU A 131 -1.86 44.45 16.60
C LEU A 131 -3.02 44.34 17.60
N SER A 132 -4.02 45.20 17.50
CA SER A 132 -5.18 45.18 18.41
C SER A 132 -5.98 43.87 18.30
N TYR A 133 -6.14 43.35 17.09
CA TYR A 133 -6.82 42.08 16.82
C TYR A 133 -6.01 40.91 17.39
N SER A 134 -4.68 40.89 17.22
CA SER A 134 -3.80 39.88 17.81
C SER A 134 -3.87 39.85 19.34
N TRP A 135 -3.87 41.01 20.01
CA TRP A 135 -4.06 41.09 21.45
C TRP A 135 -5.42 40.58 21.90
N ASN A 136 -6.49 40.98 21.20
CA ASN A 136 -7.84 40.56 21.53
C ASN A 136 -8.02 39.05 21.37
N LEU A 137 -7.47 38.47 20.30
CA LEU A 137 -7.47 37.03 20.06
C LEU A 137 -6.70 36.28 21.14
N ASN A 138 -5.45 36.66 21.40
CA ASN A 138 -4.61 36.02 22.42
C ASN A 138 -5.26 36.09 23.81
N TYR A 139 -5.78 37.27 24.20
CA TYR A 139 -6.50 37.43 25.45
C TYR A 139 -7.76 36.54 25.51
N THR A 140 -8.55 36.47 24.45
CA THR A 140 -9.77 35.66 24.40
C THR A 140 -9.44 34.17 24.53
N ILE A 141 -8.42 33.69 23.81
CA ILE A 141 -7.96 32.30 23.87
C ILE A 141 -7.49 31.96 25.29
N LYS A 142 -6.51 32.70 25.83
CA LYS A 142 -5.95 32.46 27.17
C LYS A 142 -6.97 32.60 28.29
N SER A 143 -7.86 33.59 28.20
CA SER A 143 -8.90 33.77 29.22
C SER A 143 -9.86 32.60 29.26
N ILE A 144 -10.30 32.05 28.12
CA ILE A 144 -11.22 30.92 28.08
C ILE A 144 -10.52 29.64 28.54
N THR A 145 -9.37 29.29 27.96
CA THR A 145 -8.65 28.04 28.29
C THR A 145 -8.24 28.01 29.76
N ASN A 146 -7.65 29.08 30.27
CA ASN A 146 -7.19 29.13 31.65
C ASN A 146 -8.34 29.28 32.67
N LEU A 147 -9.47 29.91 32.32
CA LEU A 147 -10.64 29.92 33.21
C LEU A 147 -11.31 28.56 33.34
N HIS A 148 -11.37 27.78 32.26
CA HIS A 148 -11.86 26.40 32.31
C HIS A 148 -11.00 25.54 33.24
N LEU A 149 -9.66 25.67 33.15
CA LEU A 149 -8.74 25.02 34.09
C LEU A 149 -8.91 25.54 35.52
N ALA A 150 -8.89 26.86 35.74
CA ALA A 150 -8.95 27.44 37.08
C ALA A 150 -10.28 27.16 37.81
N GLN A 151 -11.38 26.93 37.08
CA GLN A 151 -12.67 26.53 37.65
C GLN A 151 -12.89 25.01 37.68
N ASN A 152 -11.96 24.21 37.17
CA ASN A 152 -12.11 22.76 36.98
C ASN A 152 -13.41 22.39 36.23
N LYS A 153 -13.76 23.13 35.18
CA LYS A 153 -14.96 22.89 34.37
C LYS A 153 -14.57 22.44 32.95
N PRO A 154 -15.05 21.27 32.48
CA PRO A 154 -14.74 20.80 31.13
C PRO A 154 -15.30 21.73 30.05
N MET A 155 -14.60 21.79 28.92
CA MET A 155 -15.05 22.49 27.72
C MET A 155 -15.95 21.58 26.88
N THR A 156 -16.98 22.13 26.25
CA THR A 156 -17.76 21.40 25.24
C THR A 156 -16.96 21.27 23.93
N LYS A 157 -17.25 20.24 23.11
CA LYS A 157 -16.59 20.04 21.78
C LYS A 157 -16.70 21.30 20.91
N SER A 158 -17.88 21.93 20.86
CA SER A 158 -18.12 23.16 20.08
C SER A 158 -17.28 24.36 20.56
N CYS A 159 -17.16 24.55 21.88
CA CYS A 159 -16.33 25.60 22.46
C CYS A 159 -14.84 25.36 22.14
N LEU A 160 -14.36 24.12 22.30
CA LEU A 160 -12.99 23.74 21.99
C LEU A 160 -12.64 23.98 20.52
N LEU A 161 -13.51 23.60 19.59
CA LEU A 161 -13.29 23.83 18.16
C LEU A 161 -13.28 25.32 17.81
N SER A 162 -14.11 26.13 18.48
CA SER A 162 -14.05 27.59 18.32
C SER A 162 -12.74 28.17 18.84
N VAL A 163 -12.20 27.66 19.97
CA VAL A 163 -10.87 28.05 20.45
C VAL A 163 -9.77 27.66 19.44
N CYS A 164 -9.82 26.45 18.88
CA CYS A 164 -8.87 26.02 17.84
C CYS A 164 -8.90 26.95 16.62
N LYS A 165 -10.09 27.32 16.15
CA LYS A 165 -10.27 28.30 15.06
C LYS A 165 -9.66 29.67 15.39
N LEU A 166 -9.76 30.12 16.65
CA LEU A 166 -9.13 31.38 17.08
C LEU A 166 -7.59 31.27 17.10
N ILE A 167 -7.03 30.12 17.47
CA ILE A 167 -5.58 29.86 17.41
C ILE A 167 -5.09 29.88 15.95
N GLU A 168 -5.82 29.22 15.05
CA GLU A 168 -5.54 29.23 13.61
C GLU A 168 -5.52 30.66 13.06
N LEU A 169 -6.53 31.48 13.39
CA LEU A 169 -6.60 32.89 12.99
C LEU A 169 -5.43 33.72 13.55
N LEU A 170 -5.02 33.47 14.79
CA LEU A 170 -3.89 34.16 15.40
C LEU A 170 -2.59 33.89 14.64
N LYS A 171 -2.35 32.64 14.25
CA LYS A 171 -1.19 32.25 13.45
C LYS A 171 -1.27 32.68 11.99
N ALA A 172 -2.46 32.69 11.39
CA ALA A 172 -2.67 33.26 10.08
C ALA A 172 -2.26 34.74 10.03
N MET A 173 -2.61 35.53 11.06
CA MET A 173 -2.14 36.92 11.15
C MET A 173 -0.63 37.03 11.30
N GLN A 174 0.00 36.17 12.12
CA GLN A 174 1.46 36.13 12.24
C GLN A 174 2.12 35.88 10.88
N GLN A 175 1.59 34.93 10.10
CA GLN A 175 2.14 34.58 8.79
C GLN A 175 2.09 35.74 7.80
N VAL A 176 1.04 36.56 7.83
CA VAL A 176 0.96 37.78 7.00
C VAL A 176 2.08 38.78 7.35
N PHE A 177 2.38 38.96 8.64
CA PHE A 177 3.48 39.82 9.05
C PHE A 177 4.86 39.25 8.67
N LEU A 178 5.06 37.94 8.80
CA LEU A 178 6.33 37.28 8.45
C LEU A 178 6.60 37.32 6.94
N ASN A 179 5.61 36.93 6.12
CA ASN A 179 5.72 36.90 4.66
C ASN A 179 6.02 38.29 4.06
N ASN A 180 5.57 39.35 4.74
CA ASN A 180 5.70 40.73 4.26
C ASN A 180 6.64 41.59 5.12
N SER A 181 7.46 40.97 5.98
CA SER A 181 8.36 41.63 6.94
C SER A 181 9.18 42.77 6.32
N ASN A 182 9.87 42.50 5.20
CA ASN A 182 10.67 43.50 4.49
C ASN A 182 9.87 44.76 4.08
N ARG A 183 8.62 44.58 3.63
CA ARG A 183 7.76 45.71 3.23
C ARG A 183 7.25 46.48 4.44
N ILE A 184 6.93 45.76 5.52
CA ILE A 184 6.47 46.34 6.78
C ILE A 184 7.58 47.21 7.40
N VAL A 185 8.84 46.77 7.38
CA VAL A 185 9.98 47.57 7.87
C VAL A 185 10.08 48.91 7.13
N ASN A 186 9.92 48.92 5.81
CA ASN A 186 9.88 50.18 5.04
C ASN A 186 8.69 51.06 5.42
N PHE A 187 7.52 50.46 5.69
CA PHE A 187 6.35 51.20 6.15
C PHE A 187 6.56 51.81 7.53
N ILE A 188 7.20 51.09 8.46
CA ILE A 188 7.56 51.60 9.79
C ILE A 188 8.41 52.86 9.65
N HIS A 189 9.42 52.85 8.77
CA HIS A 189 10.26 54.02 8.53
C HIS A 189 9.46 55.23 8.01
N ASN A 190 8.63 55.03 6.98
CA ASN A 190 7.84 56.11 6.40
C ASN A 190 6.79 56.67 7.37
N ILE A 191 6.14 55.80 8.15
CA ILE A 191 5.13 56.18 9.15
C ILE A 191 5.78 56.96 10.30
N THR A 192 6.93 56.51 10.78
CA THR A 192 7.64 57.20 11.88
C THR A 192 8.08 58.59 11.46
N GLN A 193 8.67 58.76 10.27
CA GLN A 193 9.00 60.06 9.72
C GLN A 193 7.78 60.98 9.60
N PHE A 194 6.67 60.46 9.08
CA PHE A 194 5.43 61.21 8.93
C PHE A 194 4.85 61.69 10.27
N LEU A 195 4.79 60.82 11.28
CA LEU A 195 4.28 61.19 12.61
C LEU A 195 5.21 62.20 13.30
N ILE A 196 6.53 62.04 13.17
CA ILE A 196 7.51 62.99 13.70
C ILE A 196 7.36 64.37 13.04
N TYR A 197 7.16 64.43 11.72
CA TYR A 197 6.93 65.68 11.00
C TYR A 197 5.69 66.43 11.54
N GLN A 198 4.55 65.74 11.69
CA GLN A 198 3.34 66.34 12.25
C GLN A 198 3.56 66.89 13.66
N PHE A 199 4.40 66.22 14.46
CA PHE A 199 4.69 66.65 15.82
C PHE A 199 5.56 67.88 15.87
N LEU A 200 6.61 67.92 15.05
CA LEU A 200 7.49 69.07 14.91
C LEU A 200 6.72 70.30 14.42
N GLU A 201 5.76 70.14 13.52
CA GLU A 201 4.90 71.25 13.07
C GLU A 201 4.11 71.86 14.24
N ILE A 202 3.40 71.05 15.03
CA ILE A 202 2.62 71.50 16.19
C ILE A 202 3.52 72.19 17.24
N ILE A 203 4.69 71.61 17.52
CA ILE A 203 5.66 72.15 18.48
C ILE A 203 6.26 73.46 17.97
N SER A 204 6.56 73.57 16.67
CA SER A 204 7.13 74.78 16.09
C SER A 204 6.16 75.96 16.12
N VAL A 205 4.87 75.73 15.86
CA VAL A 205 3.82 76.76 15.91
C VAL A 205 3.62 77.26 17.33
N THR A 206 3.55 76.35 18.30
CA THR A 206 3.39 76.71 19.73
C THR A 206 4.63 77.37 20.30
N LYS A 207 5.83 76.95 19.92
CA LYS A 207 7.07 77.63 20.30
C LYS A 207 7.13 79.06 19.77
N LYS A 208 6.72 79.29 18.50
CA LYS A 208 6.65 80.64 17.91
C LYS A 208 5.61 81.53 18.61
N SER A 209 4.43 81.01 18.96
CA SER A 209 3.41 81.80 19.66
C SER A 209 3.88 82.23 21.06
N ILE A 210 4.48 81.32 21.82
CA ILE A 210 4.98 81.60 23.18
C ILE A 210 6.19 82.54 23.13
N SER A 211 7.09 82.38 22.15
CA SER A 211 8.26 83.25 21.99
C SER A 211 7.89 84.71 21.70
N ASN A 212 6.72 84.96 21.09
CA ASN A 212 6.24 86.32 20.81
C ASN A 212 5.65 87.00 22.06
N ASP A 213 5.18 86.24 23.05
CA ASP A 213 4.63 86.77 24.29
C ASP A 213 5.72 86.98 25.36
N ARG A 214 6.37 88.15 25.30
CA ARG A 214 7.46 88.54 26.22
C ARG A 214 7.08 88.50 27.70
N SER A 215 5.78 88.57 28.04
CA SER A 215 5.29 88.56 29.42
C SER A 215 5.26 87.15 30.01
N TYR A 216 4.86 86.16 29.20
CA TYR A 216 4.78 84.75 29.58
C TYR A 216 6.18 84.12 29.67
N VAL A 217 7.06 84.45 28.72
CA VAL A 217 8.45 83.96 28.68
C VAL A 217 9.23 84.32 29.95
N LYS A 218 9.00 85.50 30.53
CA LYS A 218 9.63 85.92 31.78
C LYS A 218 9.13 85.14 33.00
N LYS A 219 7.87 84.67 32.99
CA LYS A 219 7.27 83.93 34.11
C LYS A 219 7.57 82.44 34.06
N HIS A 220 7.70 81.87 32.85
CA HIS A 220 7.89 80.42 32.66
C HIS A 220 8.98 80.12 31.61
N PRO A 221 10.26 80.46 31.87
CA PRO A 221 11.36 80.16 30.95
C PRO A 221 11.56 78.65 30.76
N GLU A 222 11.22 77.86 31.78
CA GLU A 222 11.29 76.40 31.78
C GLU A 222 10.48 75.78 30.63
N VAL A 223 9.29 76.32 30.30
CA VAL A 223 8.44 75.80 29.22
C VAL A 223 9.14 75.86 27.86
N LEU A 224 9.83 76.96 27.56
CA LEU A 224 10.59 77.10 26.30
C LEU A 224 11.78 76.13 26.24
N THR A 225 12.45 75.88 27.37
CA THR A 225 13.53 74.90 27.43
C THR A 225 13.01 73.48 27.17
N VAL A 226 11.87 73.11 27.76
CA VAL A 226 11.25 71.79 27.55
C VAL A 226 10.73 71.63 26.11
N LEU A 227 10.17 72.68 25.50
CA LEU A 227 9.79 72.66 24.07
C LEU A 227 11.02 72.50 23.16
N SER A 228 12.14 73.16 23.47
CA SER A 228 13.39 72.97 22.73
C SER A 228 14.00 71.58 22.90
N LEU A 229 13.82 70.99 24.10
CA LEU A 229 14.22 69.62 24.38
C LEU A 229 13.38 68.63 23.58
N LEU A 230 12.05 68.82 23.53
CA LEU A 230 11.14 68.00 22.73
C LEU A 230 11.51 68.01 21.25
N GLU A 231 11.80 69.18 20.69
CA GLU A 231 12.25 69.35 19.31
C GLU A 231 13.55 68.57 19.05
N LYS A 232 14.56 68.71 19.93
CA LYS A 232 15.82 67.95 19.84
C LYS A 232 15.61 66.43 19.94
N LEU A 233 14.72 65.97 20.81
CA LEU A 233 14.42 64.56 20.99
C LEU A 233 13.77 63.96 19.74
N LEU A 234 12.80 64.68 19.15
CA LEU A 234 12.06 64.27 17.95
C LEU A 234 12.89 64.32 16.66
N HIS A 235 13.91 65.19 16.59
CA HIS A 235 14.79 65.27 15.42
C HIS A 235 15.75 64.09 15.25
N GLY A 236 16.04 63.32 16.30
CA GLY A 236 16.88 62.13 16.16
C GLY A 236 16.10 60.82 16.20
N PRO A 237 16.78 59.67 16.28
CA PRO A 237 16.14 58.36 16.16
C PRO A 237 15.11 58.17 17.26
N GLY A 238 13.93 57.64 16.93
CA GLY A 238 12.91 57.32 17.94
C GLY A 238 13.30 56.07 18.72
N THR A 239 14.23 56.21 19.67
CA THR A 239 14.54 55.16 20.65
C THR A 239 13.52 55.21 21.79
N ASP A 240 13.30 54.09 22.47
CA ASP A 240 12.36 54.02 23.61
C ASP A 240 12.67 55.09 24.66
N ASP A 241 13.95 55.31 24.99
CA ASP A 241 14.38 56.35 25.94
C ASP A 241 13.96 57.75 25.51
N ARG A 242 14.17 58.10 24.24
CA ARG A 242 13.79 59.43 23.71
C ARG A 242 12.28 59.62 23.71
N ILE A 243 11.51 58.57 23.40
CA ILE A 243 10.05 58.62 23.43
C ILE A 243 9.55 58.76 24.88
N ILE A 244 10.16 58.06 25.83
CA ILE A 244 9.82 58.17 27.25
C ILE A 244 10.13 59.58 27.76
N ILE A 245 11.33 60.12 27.47
CA ILE A 245 11.70 61.49 27.84
C ILE A 245 10.76 62.50 27.18
N ALA A 246 10.39 62.30 25.91
CA ALA A 246 9.41 63.15 25.24
C ALA A 246 8.02 63.07 25.91
N HIS A 247 7.60 61.89 26.36
CA HIS A 247 6.34 61.71 27.07
C HIS A 247 6.35 62.43 28.44
N LEU A 248 7.47 62.33 29.18
CA LEU A 248 7.67 63.02 30.44
C LEU A 248 7.70 64.55 30.25
N ALA A 249 8.41 65.04 29.23
CA ALA A 249 8.47 66.45 28.86
C ALA A 249 7.10 67.02 28.46
N LEU A 250 6.28 66.26 27.72
CA LEU A 250 4.89 66.64 27.44
C LEU A 250 4.01 66.65 28.69
N SER A 251 4.21 65.69 29.59
CA SER A 251 3.44 65.60 30.84
C SER A 251 3.75 66.75 31.80
N SER A 252 5.00 67.24 31.84
CA SER A 252 5.37 68.39 32.66
C SER A 252 4.80 69.70 32.11
N ILE A 253 4.81 69.88 30.78
CA ILE A 253 4.20 71.04 30.12
C ILE A 253 2.67 71.07 30.30
N ASN A 254 2.02 69.90 30.40
CA ASN A 254 0.56 69.82 30.56
C ASN A 254 0.06 70.56 31.83
N VAL A 255 0.85 70.59 32.91
CA VAL A 255 0.50 71.32 34.15
C VAL A 255 0.36 72.82 33.92
N THR A 256 1.03 73.35 32.89
CA THR A 256 1.02 74.78 32.53
C THR A 256 -0.01 75.15 31.45
N HIS A 257 -0.81 74.19 30.96
CA HIS A 257 -1.87 74.36 29.95
C HIS A 257 -1.43 75.11 28.67
N VAL A 258 -0.20 74.86 28.22
CA VAL A 258 0.43 75.55 27.08
C VAL A 258 -0.17 75.16 25.73
N PHE A 259 -0.62 73.92 25.61
CA PHE A 259 -1.24 73.39 24.40
C PHE A 259 -2.76 73.31 24.59
N HIS A 260 -3.51 73.48 23.50
CA HIS A 260 -4.93 73.15 23.49
C HIS A 260 -5.14 71.64 23.69
N ASP A 261 -6.22 71.25 24.37
CA ASP A 261 -6.50 69.84 24.74
C ASP A 261 -6.48 68.89 23.53
N ASP A 262 -6.96 69.34 22.36
CA ASP A 262 -6.93 68.54 21.13
C ASP A 262 -5.51 68.30 20.61
N ASN A 263 -4.64 69.31 20.67
CA ASN A 263 -3.25 69.18 20.22
C ASN A 263 -2.44 68.33 21.19
N LEU A 264 -2.68 68.45 22.50
CA LEU A 264 -2.11 67.55 23.52
C LEU A 264 -2.53 66.11 23.26
N ASN A 265 -3.82 65.88 23.04
CA ASN A 265 -4.33 64.54 22.77
C ASN A 265 -3.74 63.95 21.49
N LYS A 266 -3.54 64.74 20.43
CA LYS A 266 -2.85 64.30 19.20
C LYS A 266 -1.40 63.93 19.47
N LEU A 267 -0.64 64.76 20.19
CA LEU A 267 0.77 64.49 20.53
C LEU A 267 0.91 63.25 21.42
N LEU A 268 0.09 63.10 22.46
CA LEU A 268 0.12 61.94 23.35
C LEU A 268 -0.31 60.66 22.64
N LYS A 269 -1.27 60.71 21.71
CA LYS A 269 -1.68 59.55 20.91
C LYS A 269 -0.60 59.15 19.89
N GLY A 270 -0.06 60.09 19.13
CA GLY A 270 0.94 59.74 18.12
C GLY A 270 2.28 59.29 18.73
N LEU A 271 2.70 59.76 19.92
CA LEU A 271 3.87 59.18 20.61
C LEU A 271 3.65 57.71 20.96
N LYS A 272 2.43 57.34 21.37
CA LYS A 272 2.06 55.94 21.60
C LYS A 272 2.04 55.13 20.30
N TYR A 273 1.65 55.74 19.18
CA TYR A 273 1.67 55.09 17.87
C TYR A 273 3.10 54.86 17.39
N ILE A 274 3.98 55.86 17.47
CA ILE A 274 5.41 55.74 17.13
C ILE A 274 6.03 54.57 17.91
N ARG A 275 5.85 54.54 19.23
CA ARG A 275 6.39 53.46 20.08
C ARG A 275 5.88 52.07 19.68
N ARG A 276 4.58 51.95 19.39
CA ARG A 276 3.98 50.66 18.99
C ARG A 276 4.44 50.19 17.61
N ILE A 277 4.66 51.13 16.69
CA ILE A 277 5.04 50.82 15.31
C ILE A 277 6.53 50.50 15.22
N GLN A 278 7.38 51.14 16.02
CA GLN A 278 8.81 50.83 16.07
C GLN A 278 9.08 49.45 16.66
N ASN A 279 8.39 49.09 17.75
CA ASN A 279 8.53 47.76 18.37
C ASN A 279 7.44 46.80 17.85
N LEU A 280 6.93 47.02 16.63
CA LEU A 280 5.82 46.25 16.06
C LEU A 280 6.12 44.75 16.02
N GLN A 281 7.33 44.39 15.60
CA GLN A 281 7.75 42.99 15.50
C GLN A 281 7.75 42.29 16.86
N GLU A 282 8.37 42.89 17.87
CA GLU A 282 8.37 42.36 19.25
C GLU A 282 6.95 42.17 19.78
N TYR A 283 6.08 43.17 19.59
CA TYR A 283 4.69 43.05 20.02
C TYR A 283 3.96 41.93 19.28
N ILE A 284 4.14 41.78 17.97
CA ILE A 284 3.51 40.70 17.21
C ILE A 284 4.02 39.34 17.69
N GLU A 285 5.32 39.18 17.90
CA GLU A 285 5.91 37.94 18.41
C GLU A 285 5.32 37.60 19.80
N GLU A 286 5.25 38.57 20.72
CA GLU A 286 4.62 38.38 22.03
C GLU A 286 3.11 38.07 21.95
N THR A 287 2.37 38.74 21.06
CA THR A 287 0.92 38.54 20.94
C THR A 287 0.54 37.26 20.21
N THR A 288 1.38 36.76 19.32
CA THR A 288 1.10 35.55 18.55
C THR A 288 1.77 34.30 19.12
N ASN A 289 2.56 34.46 20.19
CA ASN A 289 3.17 33.35 20.92
C ASN A 289 2.13 32.54 21.71
N CYS A 290 2.02 31.27 21.33
CA CYS A 290 1.14 30.23 21.82
C CYS A 290 1.82 29.23 22.77
N TYR A 291 2.95 29.57 23.40
CA TYR A 291 3.66 28.70 24.36
C TYR A 291 2.75 28.14 25.48
N PHE A 292 1.64 28.81 25.80
CA PHE A 292 0.65 28.35 26.76
C PHE A 292 0.04 26.98 26.40
N LEU A 293 0.05 26.57 25.12
CA LEU A 293 -0.46 25.27 24.68
C LEU A 293 0.26 24.09 25.32
N PHE A 294 1.49 24.28 25.81
CA PHE A 294 2.22 23.26 26.57
C PHE A 294 1.42 22.74 27.77
N TRP A 295 0.65 23.58 28.47
CA TRP A 295 -0.20 23.17 29.59
C TRP A 295 -1.59 22.68 29.18
N HIS A 296 -1.98 22.84 27.91
CA HIS A 296 -3.29 22.50 27.37
C HIS A 296 -3.22 21.41 26.29
N GLN A 297 -2.35 20.42 26.49
CA GLN A 297 -2.07 19.34 25.53
C GLN A 297 -3.31 18.52 25.14
N SER A 298 -4.33 18.49 26.00
CA SER A 298 -5.60 17.79 25.78
C SER A 298 -6.44 18.38 24.63
N ILE A 299 -6.15 19.60 24.17
CA ILE A 299 -6.86 20.22 23.05
C ILE A 299 -6.54 19.51 21.73
N LEU A 300 -5.28 19.09 21.54
CA LEU A 300 -4.78 18.60 20.26
C LEU A 300 -5.48 17.31 19.79
N PRO A 301 -5.65 16.24 20.61
CA PRO A 301 -6.33 15.04 20.16
C PRO A 301 -7.77 15.28 19.70
N SER A 302 -8.52 16.17 20.37
CA SER A 302 -9.89 16.51 19.98
C SER A 302 -9.95 17.33 18.68
N TYR A 303 -8.96 18.19 18.46
CA TYR A 303 -8.79 18.94 17.22
C TYR A 303 -8.50 18.00 16.04
N LEU A 304 -7.52 17.11 16.16
CA LEU A 304 -7.12 16.17 15.10
C LEU A 304 -8.26 15.20 14.74
N SER A 305 -8.98 14.66 15.74
CA SER A 305 -10.17 13.84 15.48
C SER A 305 -11.24 14.61 14.71
N ASN A 306 -11.43 15.90 15.00
CA ASN A 306 -12.39 16.70 14.26
C ASN A 306 -11.93 17.02 12.83
N ILE A 307 -10.63 17.23 12.59
CA ILE A 307 -10.12 17.39 11.21
C ILE A 307 -10.41 16.14 10.39
N TYR A 308 -10.12 14.96 10.96
CA TYR A 308 -10.37 13.68 10.30
C TYR A 308 -11.87 13.46 10.01
N GLU A 309 -12.75 13.79 10.95
CA GLU A 309 -14.22 13.64 10.80
C GLU A 309 -14.85 14.70 9.87
N SER A 310 -14.44 15.97 9.99
CA SER A 310 -15.14 17.09 9.34
C SER A 310 -14.78 17.27 7.87
N LYS A 311 -13.70 16.64 7.37
CA LYS A 311 -13.27 16.66 5.96
C LYS A 311 -13.06 18.06 5.36
N MET A 312 -12.93 19.10 6.19
CA MET A 312 -12.78 20.50 5.77
C MET A 312 -11.30 20.93 5.80
N ASP A 313 -10.89 21.80 4.85
CA ASP A 313 -9.60 22.54 4.77
C ASP A 313 -8.48 22.01 5.68
N ILE A 314 -7.85 20.92 5.25
CA ILE A 314 -6.81 20.23 6.02
C ILE A 314 -5.56 21.11 6.19
N SER A 315 -5.36 22.08 5.29
CA SER A 315 -4.30 23.10 5.34
C SER A 315 -4.24 23.88 6.66
N LYS A 316 -5.33 23.93 7.43
CA LYS A 316 -5.36 24.58 8.75
C LYS A 316 -4.44 23.91 9.78
N ILE A 317 -4.08 22.65 9.56
CA ILE A 317 -3.17 21.91 10.42
C ILE A 317 -1.81 22.61 10.57
N TYR A 318 -1.33 23.29 9.52
CA TYR A 318 -0.06 24.03 9.58
C TYR A 318 -0.07 25.12 10.64
N TYR A 319 -1.17 25.87 10.76
CA TYR A 319 -1.30 26.92 11.76
C TYR A 319 -1.33 26.36 13.19
N MET A 320 -1.99 25.22 13.40
CA MET A 320 -1.99 24.56 14.70
C MET A 320 -0.59 24.09 15.08
N TYR A 321 0.14 23.44 14.17
CA TYR A 321 1.51 22.99 14.42
C TYR A 321 2.49 24.15 14.60
N GLN A 322 2.31 25.25 13.87
CA GLN A 322 3.07 26.48 14.11
C GLN A 322 2.82 27.02 15.53
N ALA A 323 1.59 26.92 16.06
CA ALA A 323 1.30 27.30 17.44
C ALA A 323 1.92 26.37 18.48
N LEU A 324 2.02 25.07 18.19
CA LEU A 324 2.68 24.10 19.07
C LEU A 324 4.21 24.30 19.10
N ASN A 325 4.81 24.70 17.98
CA ASN A 325 6.25 24.92 17.85
C ASN A 325 6.77 26.17 18.58
N ASP A 326 5.89 27.05 19.07
CA ASP A 326 6.28 28.24 19.83
C ASP A 326 6.91 27.90 21.20
N PHE A 327 6.72 26.68 21.70
CA PHE A 327 7.35 26.24 22.94
C PHE A 327 8.84 25.92 22.71
N GLN A 328 9.71 26.83 23.15
CA GLN A 328 11.17 26.78 22.98
C GLN A 328 11.93 26.86 24.33
N GLU A 329 11.40 26.27 25.40
CA GLU A 329 12.13 26.13 26.67
C GLU A 329 13.18 25.01 26.59
N SER A 330 13.74 24.57 27.73
CA SER A 330 14.78 23.53 27.81
C SER A 330 14.53 22.32 26.91
N ASP A 331 15.56 21.92 26.17
CA ASP A 331 15.56 20.83 25.17
C ASP A 331 14.82 19.57 25.64
N LYS A 332 14.99 19.19 26.91
CA LYS A 332 14.36 17.99 27.48
C LYS A 332 12.83 18.08 27.55
N TYR A 333 12.29 19.24 27.92
CA TYR A 333 10.84 19.44 27.97
C TYR A 333 10.26 19.57 26.57
N GLN A 334 10.99 20.22 25.67
CA GLN A 334 10.60 20.33 24.26
C GLN A 334 10.52 18.94 23.61
N GLU A 335 11.55 18.10 23.74
CA GLU A 335 11.54 16.74 23.20
C GLU A 335 10.36 15.90 23.71
N ASN A 336 10.08 15.96 25.02
CA ASN A 336 8.96 15.23 25.60
C ASN A 336 7.62 15.74 25.08
N PHE A 337 7.48 17.06 24.93
CA PHE A 337 6.27 17.67 24.37
C PHE A 337 6.07 17.27 22.90
N MET A 338 7.13 17.31 22.09
CA MET A 338 7.04 16.89 20.68
C MET A 338 6.70 15.40 20.54
N LYS A 339 7.22 14.52 21.41
CA LYS A 339 6.82 13.10 21.43
C LYS A 339 5.33 12.91 21.70
N VAL A 340 4.74 13.72 22.59
CA VAL A 340 3.29 13.66 22.87
C VAL A 340 2.49 14.15 21.66
N ILE A 341 2.95 15.19 20.98
CA ILE A 341 2.33 15.70 19.75
C ILE A 341 2.40 14.64 18.64
N ASP A 342 3.57 14.08 18.39
CA ASP A 342 3.80 13.02 17.39
C ASP A 342 2.90 11.81 17.65
N ALA A 343 2.83 11.35 18.91
CA ALA A 343 1.95 10.23 19.30
C ALA A 343 0.46 10.56 19.12
N SER A 344 0.07 11.83 19.28
CA SER A 344 -1.32 12.25 19.04
C SER A 344 -1.66 12.28 17.55
N LEU A 345 -0.71 12.70 16.69
CA LEU A 345 -0.85 12.68 15.24
C LEU A 345 -0.94 11.25 14.71
N SER A 346 -0.05 10.37 15.20
CA SER A 346 -0.03 8.98 14.77
C SER A 346 -1.36 8.28 15.07
N LYS A 347 -1.83 8.40 16.31
CA LYS A 347 -3.05 7.72 16.78
C LYS A 347 -4.34 8.28 16.19
N LYS A 348 -4.40 9.59 15.89
CA LYS A 348 -5.64 10.26 15.46
C LYS A 348 -5.78 10.44 13.97
N ILE A 349 -4.68 10.47 13.21
CA ILE A 349 -4.70 10.68 11.76
C ILE A 349 -3.99 9.55 11.03
N LEU A 350 -2.71 9.27 11.34
CA LEU A 350 -1.90 8.37 10.51
C LEU A 350 -2.38 6.91 10.56
N GLU A 351 -2.60 6.34 11.74
CA GLU A 351 -3.08 4.96 11.91
C GLU A 351 -4.47 4.77 11.28
N PRO A 352 -5.48 5.63 11.54
CA PRO A 352 -6.76 5.57 10.84
C PRO A 352 -6.61 5.67 9.31
N LEU A 353 -5.81 6.61 8.81
CA LEU A 353 -5.61 6.82 7.37
C LEU A 353 -5.01 5.58 6.71
N CYS A 354 -3.97 5.00 7.30
CA CYS A 354 -3.33 3.78 6.83
C CYS A 354 -4.33 2.62 6.75
N SER A 355 -5.11 2.42 7.82
CA SER A 355 -6.11 1.36 7.89
C SER A 355 -7.25 1.56 6.88
N HIS A 356 -7.72 2.79 6.65
CA HIS A 356 -8.76 3.07 5.66
C HIS A 356 -8.27 2.81 4.23
N ILE A 357 -7.06 3.30 3.87
CA ILE A 357 -6.47 3.07 2.55
C ILE A 357 -6.27 1.58 2.30
N GLU A 358 -5.70 0.86 3.28
CA GLU A 358 -5.52 -0.59 3.21
C GLU A 358 -6.85 -1.34 3.01
N THR A 359 -7.87 -0.98 3.80
CA THR A 359 -9.18 -1.64 3.74
C THR A 359 -9.86 -1.38 2.40
N ASP A 360 -9.81 -0.15 1.90
CA ASP A 360 -10.33 0.24 0.60
C ASP A 360 -9.62 -0.51 -0.55
N LEU A 361 -8.29 -0.61 -0.53
CA LEU A 361 -7.53 -1.39 -1.51
C LEU A 361 -7.92 -2.87 -1.48
N ARG A 362 -8.10 -3.47 -0.29
CA ARG A 362 -8.54 -4.88 -0.17
C ARG A 362 -9.95 -5.07 -0.72
N LEU A 363 -10.88 -4.19 -0.37
CA LEU A 363 -12.27 -4.27 -0.82
C LEU A 363 -12.36 -4.16 -2.35
N GLN A 364 -11.54 -3.33 -2.98
CA GLN A 364 -11.54 -3.18 -4.43
C GLN A 364 -11.04 -4.42 -5.16
N ILE A 365 -9.95 -5.04 -4.70
CA ILE A 365 -9.46 -6.29 -5.31
C ILE A 365 -10.45 -7.43 -5.10
N HIS A 366 -10.99 -7.54 -3.90
CA HIS A 366 -11.96 -8.56 -3.55
C HIS A 366 -13.41 -8.20 -3.96
N SER A 367 -13.61 -7.17 -4.78
CA SER A 367 -14.94 -6.76 -5.27
C SER A 367 -15.68 -7.88 -6.00
N HIS A 368 -14.95 -8.76 -6.68
CA HIS A 368 -15.49 -9.97 -7.33
C HIS A 368 -16.13 -10.97 -6.34
N LEU A 369 -15.79 -10.90 -5.05
CA LEU A 369 -16.37 -11.73 -3.98
C LEU A 369 -17.68 -11.14 -3.43
N GLN A 370 -18.17 -10.03 -3.98
CA GLN A 370 -19.37 -9.30 -3.52
C GLN A 370 -19.36 -9.03 -2.00
N PRO A 371 -18.30 -8.44 -1.42
CA PRO A 371 -18.44 -7.84 -0.10
C PRO A 371 -19.58 -6.83 -0.17
N GLY A 372 -20.51 -6.89 0.80
CA GLY A 372 -21.83 -6.26 0.72
C GLY A 372 -21.80 -4.81 0.22
N LEU A 373 -22.87 -4.40 -0.47
CA LEU A 373 -23.08 -3.06 -1.06
C LEU A 373 -22.58 -1.95 -0.12
N VAL A 374 -21.35 -1.49 -0.35
CA VAL A 374 -20.80 -0.32 0.33
C VAL A 374 -21.45 0.89 -0.33
N ASN A 375 -22.16 1.70 0.46
CA ASN A 375 -22.76 2.91 -0.05
C ASN A 375 -21.63 3.91 -0.38
N PRO A 376 -21.43 4.31 -1.66
CA PRO A 376 -20.35 5.22 -2.07
C PRO A 376 -20.42 6.61 -1.44
N PHE A 377 -21.51 6.92 -0.71
CA PHE A 377 -21.71 8.19 -0.02
C PHE A 377 -21.63 8.11 1.52
N ASP A 378 -21.71 6.92 2.14
CA ASP A 378 -21.70 6.79 3.62
C ASP A 378 -20.32 6.45 4.19
N ASP A 379 -19.50 5.66 3.49
CA ASP A 379 -18.17 5.28 3.96
C ASP A 379 -17.09 6.16 3.29
N GLY A 380 -16.40 6.95 4.11
CA GLY A 380 -15.20 7.75 3.80
C GLY A 380 -14.78 7.85 2.33
N THR A 381 -15.26 8.88 1.62
CA THR A 381 -14.84 9.20 0.25
C THR A 381 -13.30 9.13 0.06
N PRO A 382 -12.81 8.56 -1.07
CA PRO A 382 -11.40 8.57 -1.46
C PRO A 382 -10.77 9.98 -1.46
N GLU A 383 -11.59 11.00 -1.70
CA GLU A 383 -11.21 12.41 -1.73
C GLU A 383 -10.62 12.90 -0.39
N ALA A 384 -11.17 12.46 0.74
CA ALA A 384 -10.67 12.89 2.06
C ALA A 384 -9.27 12.32 2.34
N CYS A 385 -9.03 11.05 1.98
CA CYS A 385 -7.72 10.42 2.10
C CYS A 385 -6.70 11.12 1.19
N ARG A 386 -7.11 11.43 -0.05
CA ARG A 386 -6.27 12.14 -1.02
C ARG A 386 -5.85 13.53 -0.52
N SER A 387 -6.76 14.29 0.08
CA SER A 387 -6.42 15.61 0.62
C SER A 387 -5.37 15.56 1.75
N PHE A 388 -5.26 14.46 2.50
CA PHE A 388 -4.16 14.27 3.48
C PHE A 388 -2.83 13.91 2.81
N LEU A 389 -2.86 13.14 1.72
CA LEU A 389 -1.68 12.71 0.98
C LEU A 389 -1.06 13.82 0.12
N GLU A 390 -1.85 14.84 -0.26
CA GLU A 390 -1.39 16.02 -1.01
C GLU A 390 -0.77 17.11 -0.11
N LEU A 391 -0.73 16.92 1.20
CA LEU A 391 -0.11 17.88 2.11
C LEU A 391 1.42 17.87 2.00
N ASN A 392 2.00 19.06 1.99
CA ASN A 392 3.43 19.25 2.20
C ASN A 392 3.86 18.83 3.62
N PRO A 393 5.15 18.52 3.81
CA PRO A 393 5.66 18.10 5.11
C PRO A 393 5.36 19.11 6.22
N ILE A 394 4.80 18.63 7.33
CA ILE A 394 4.44 19.45 8.49
C ILE A 394 5.65 19.57 9.41
N LEU A 395 6.04 20.80 9.76
CA LEU A 395 7.10 21.03 10.74
C LEU A 395 6.58 20.78 12.16
N CYS A 396 7.16 19.79 12.85
CA CYS A 396 6.94 19.47 14.26
C CYS A 396 8.27 19.60 15.00
N GLY A 397 8.49 20.74 15.65
CA GLY A 397 9.71 21.05 16.39
C GLY A 397 10.86 21.24 15.42
N GLN A 398 11.79 20.28 15.42
CA GLN A 398 12.93 20.24 14.48
C GLN A 398 12.77 19.15 13.39
N LYS A 399 11.61 18.48 13.32
CA LYS A 399 11.36 17.38 12.37
C LYS A 399 10.29 17.77 11.35
N TYR A 400 10.45 17.30 10.12
CA TYR A 400 9.42 17.35 9.10
C TYR A 400 8.68 16.03 9.05
N ILE A 401 7.36 16.08 9.17
CA ILE A 401 6.49 14.91 9.10
C ILE A 401 5.84 14.90 7.72
N ASP A 402 6.25 13.93 6.90
CA ASP A 402 5.60 13.64 5.62
C ASP A 402 4.55 12.55 5.82
N ILE A 403 3.28 12.91 5.60
CA ILE A 403 2.15 11.99 5.73
C ILE A 403 2.18 10.96 4.59
N LYS A 404 2.54 11.38 3.38
CA LYS A 404 2.57 10.51 2.20
C LYS A 404 3.61 9.42 2.38
N GLY A 405 4.86 9.80 2.67
CA GLY A 405 5.94 8.85 2.93
C GLY A 405 5.66 7.90 4.10
N TYR A 406 4.91 8.34 5.13
CA TYR A 406 4.49 7.45 6.22
C TYR A 406 3.53 6.36 5.75
N VAL A 407 2.54 6.71 4.93
CA VAL A 407 1.56 5.76 4.37
C VAL A 407 2.24 4.79 3.40
N GLU A 408 3.14 5.28 2.55
CA GLU A 408 3.93 4.45 1.62
C GLU A 408 4.74 3.39 2.38
N ASN A 409 5.48 3.79 3.41
CA ASN A 409 6.27 2.89 4.24
C ASN A 409 5.40 1.87 5.01
N TYR A 410 4.22 2.29 5.47
CA TYR A 410 3.26 1.39 6.10
C TYR A 410 2.79 0.30 5.13
N LEU A 411 2.36 0.69 3.93
CA LEU A 411 1.89 -0.25 2.91
C LEU A 411 3.03 -1.17 2.45
N ASP A 412 4.24 -0.66 2.26
CA ASP A 412 5.42 -1.46 1.92
C ASP A 412 5.71 -2.52 2.96
N SER A 413 5.82 -2.11 4.23
CA SER A 413 6.07 -3.02 5.33
C SER A 413 4.96 -4.08 5.45
N MET A 414 3.70 -3.67 5.26
CA MET A 414 2.55 -4.57 5.38
C MET A 414 2.50 -5.58 4.23
N PHE A 415 2.63 -5.13 2.98
CA PHE A 415 2.64 -6.00 1.81
C PHE A 415 3.83 -6.96 1.83
N TYR A 416 5.03 -6.48 2.18
CA TYR A 416 6.20 -7.35 2.33
C TYR A 416 6.01 -8.40 3.43
N ASN A 417 5.52 -7.99 4.62
CA ASN A 417 5.31 -8.94 5.71
C ASN A 417 4.22 -9.97 5.36
N LEU A 418 3.11 -9.57 4.75
CA LEU A 418 2.05 -10.51 4.38
C LEU A 418 2.48 -11.45 3.25
N THR A 419 3.22 -10.96 2.25
CA THR A 419 3.80 -11.82 1.21
C THR A 419 4.78 -12.83 1.80
N THR A 420 5.59 -12.47 2.80
CA THR A 420 6.51 -13.42 3.45
C THR A 420 5.78 -14.53 4.20
N VAL A 421 4.59 -14.27 4.76
CA VAL A 421 3.76 -15.28 5.43
C VAL A 421 3.06 -16.17 4.40
N VAL A 422 2.54 -15.58 3.32
CA VAL A 422 1.77 -16.27 2.30
C VAL A 422 2.31 -15.92 0.91
N LEU A 423 3.31 -16.68 0.46
CA LEU A 423 3.99 -16.41 -0.81
C LEU A 423 3.08 -16.49 -2.04
N PHE A 424 1.92 -17.17 -1.99
CA PHE A 424 1.02 -17.26 -3.15
C PHE A 424 0.22 -15.98 -3.41
N ASP A 425 0.00 -15.14 -2.39
CA ASP A 425 -0.77 -13.89 -2.51
C ASP A 425 0.07 -12.72 -3.05
N TRP A 426 1.32 -12.97 -3.44
CA TRP A 426 2.21 -11.97 -4.03
C TRP A 426 1.58 -11.21 -5.20
N LYS A 427 0.77 -11.89 -6.02
CA LYS A 427 0.08 -11.27 -7.14
C LYS A 427 -1.01 -10.32 -6.68
N THR A 428 -1.80 -10.71 -5.68
CA THR A 428 -2.85 -9.90 -5.07
C THR A 428 -2.27 -8.63 -4.46
N TYR A 429 -1.17 -8.74 -3.71
CA TYR A 429 -0.49 -7.57 -3.14
C TYR A 429 0.19 -6.71 -4.23
N GLY A 430 0.72 -7.31 -5.29
CA GLY A 430 1.20 -6.59 -6.48
C GLY A 430 0.09 -5.77 -7.17
N GLU A 431 -1.12 -6.30 -7.26
CA GLU A 431 -2.29 -5.59 -7.76
C GLU A 431 -2.73 -4.46 -6.78
N MET A 432 -2.63 -4.68 -5.46
CA MET A 432 -2.91 -3.61 -4.46
C MET A 432 -1.96 -2.45 -4.59
N ARG A 433 -0.66 -2.71 -4.81
CA ARG A 433 0.37 -1.69 -5.05
C ARG A 433 0.06 -0.86 -6.28
N ARG A 434 -0.37 -1.49 -7.38
CA ARG A 434 -0.78 -0.79 -8.61
C ARG A 434 -2.01 0.10 -8.38
N LEU A 435 -3.04 -0.43 -7.72
CA LEU A 435 -4.24 0.33 -7.37
C LEU A 435 -3.93 1.51 -6.44
N ALA A 436 -3.03 1.34 -5.48
CA ALA A 436 -2.59 2.42 -4.60
C ALA A 436 -1.92 3.57 -5.37
N ASN A 437 -1.09 3.23 -6.37
CA ASN A 437 -0.47 4.21 -7.24
C ASN A 437 -1.51 4.93 -8.13
N GLU A 438 -2.43 4.20 -8.76
CA GLU A 438 -3.44 4.78 -9.65
C GLU A 438 -4.46 5.66 -8.92
N LYS A 439 -4.94 5.23 -7.74
CA LYS A 439 -6.01 5.91 -7.01
C LYS A 439 -5.51 7.03 -6.11
N PHE A 440 -4.35 6.84 -5.47
CA PHE A 440 -3.83 7.72 -4.42
C PHE A 440 -2.45 8.31 -4.73
N CYS A 441 -1.85 8.00 -5.88
CA CYS A 441 -0.48 8.42 -6.25
C CYS A 441 0.58 8.00 -5.22
N LEU A 442 0.36 6.87 -4.54
CA LEU A 442 1.28 6.27 -3.57
C LEU A 442 2.32 5.41 -4.28
N GLN A 443 3.60 5.75 -4.09
CA GLN A 443 4.72 5.01 -4.63
C GLN A 443 5.20 4.01 -3.60
N THR A 444 4.99 2.74 -3.90
CA THR A 444 5.41 1.62 -3.04
C THR A 444 6.52 0.83 -3.74
N ILE A 445 7.42 0.24 -2.98
CA ILE A 445 8.57 -0.51 -3.50
C ILE A 445 8.11 -1.89 -3.98
N GLU A 446 8.54 -2.33 -5.16
CA GLU A 446 8.23 -3.68 -5.63
C GLU A 446 8.90 -4.76 -4.75
N ASP A 447 8.15 -5.80 -4.42
CA ASP A 447 8.71 -6.96 -3.72
C ASP A 447 9.54 -7.78 -4.69
N TYR A 448 10.87 -7.63 -4.66
CA TYR A 448 11.81 -8.57 -5.31
C TYR A 448 11.89 -9.91 -4.57
N LEU A 449 10.79 -10.36 -3.96
CA LEU A 449 10.72 -11.69 -3.36
C LEU A 449 10.82 -12.72 -4.49
N PRO A 450 11.62 -13.79 -4.32
CA PRO A 450 11.71 -14.84 -5.31
C PRO A 450 10.30 -15.37 -5.60
N THR A 451 9.89 -15.35 -6.87
CA THR A 451 8.60 -15.88 -7.36
C THR A 451 8.54 -17.42 -7.28
N GLN A 452 9.28 -18.03 -6.34
CA GLN A 452 9.14 -19.42 -5.96
C GLN A 452 7.79 -19.59 -5.29
N THR A 453 6.75 -19.70 -6.12
CA THR A 453 5.44 -20.18 -5.72
C THR A 453 5.65 -21.51 -5.00
N LEU A 454 5.34 -21.55 -3.70
CA LEU A 454 5.26 -22.74 -2.87
C LEU A 454 4.14 -23.73 -3.32
N GLU A 455 3.75 -23.73 -4.61
CA GLU A 455 3.23 -24.95 -5.19
C GLU A 455 4.37 -25.96 -5.10
N GLN A 456 4.32 -26.85 -4.10
CA GLN A 456 5.31 -27.85 -3.71
C GLN A 456 5.56 -28.92 -4.79
N GLY A 457 5.63 -28.53 -6.07
CA GLY A 457 6.04 -29.37 -7.17
C GLY A 457 7.57 -29.43 -7.27
N LEU A 458 8.08 -30.56 -7.77
CA LEU A 458 9.47 -30.66 -8.18
C LEU A 458 9.74 -29.67 -9.32
N ASP A 459 10.82 -28.89 -9.19
CA ASP A 459 11.28 -27.98 -10.25
C ASP A 459 11.65 -28.77 -11.51
N VAL A 460 11.31 -28.24 -12.68
CA VAL A 460 11.73 -28.76 -13.99
C VAL A 460 13.24 -29.00 -14.05
N LEU A 461 14.06 -28.15 -13.40
CA LEU A 461 15.52 -28.33 -13.29
C LEU A 461 15.90 -29.58 -12.48
N GLU A 462 15.17 -29.89 -11.42
CA GLU A 462 15.41 -31.08 -10.60
C GLU A 462 14.97 -32.35 -11.35
N ILE A 463 13.80 -32.29 -12.00
CA ILE A 463 13.28 -33.38 -12.82
C ILE A 463 14.24 -33.70 -13.98
N MET A 464 14.77 -32.68 -14.69
CA MET A 464 15.68 -32.91 -15.81
C MET A 464 17.01 -33.55 -15.36
N ARG A 465 17.55 -33.14 -14.20
CA ARG A 465 18.78 -33.74 -13.63
C ARG A 465 18.56 -35.21 -13.26
N ASN A 466 17.38 -35.51 -12.72
CA ASN A 466 17.02 -36.84 -12.21
C ASN A 466 15.98 -37.57 -13.08
N MET A 467 16.04 -37.37 -14.40
CA MET A 467 15.01 -37.87 -15.32
C MET A 467 14.77 -39.38 -15.20
N HIS A 468 15.83 -40.17 -14.99
CA HIS A 468 15.78 -41.61 -14.82
C HIS A 468 15.01 -42.05 -13.56
N ILE A 469 15.06 -41.26 -12.48
CA ILE A 469 14.29 -41.47 -11.25
C ILE A 469 12.84 -41.05 -11.50
N PHE A 470 12.64 -39.91 -12.16
CA PHE A 470 11.32 -39.35 -12.44
C PHE A 470 10.42 -40.31 -13.21
N VAL A 471 10.85 -40.78 -14.39
CA VAL A 471 10.03 -41.68 -15.23
C VAL A 471 9.77 -43.03 -14.56
N ALA A 472 10.60 -43.43 -13.59
CA ALA A 472 10.42 -44.67 -12.84
C ALA A 472 9.48 -44.51 -11.63
N LYS A 473 9.52 -43.36 -10.95
CA LYS A 473 8.73 -43.09 -9.74
C LYS A 473 7.35 -42.48 -10.02
N TYR A 474 7.15 -41.85 -11.18
CA TYR A 474 5.88 -41.20 -11.52
C TYR A 474 5.10 -41.98 -12.58
N LEU A 475 3.77 -41.87 -12.50
CA LEU A 475 2.80 -42.42 -13.44
C LEU A 475 2.20 -41.29 -14.26
N TYR A 476 2.21 -41.45 -15.58
CA TYR A 476 1.62 -40.47 -16.49
C TYR A 476 0.13 -40.74 -16.69
N ASN A 477 -0.69 -39.69 -16.59
CA ASN A 477 -2.08 -39.68 -17.01
C ASN A 477 -2.22 -38.82 -18.26
N LEU A 478 -2.60 -39.46 -19.37
CA LEU A 478 -2.64 -38.85 -20.70
C LEU A 478 -3.80 -37.86 -20.87
N ASN A 479 -4.91 -38.08 -20.16
CA ASN A 479 -6.13 -37.28 -20.26
C ASN A 479 -5.99 -35.95 -19.53
N ASN A 480 -5.53 -36.01 -18.27
CA ASN A 480 -5.40 -34.83 -17.42
C ASN A 480 -4.07 -34.09 -17.64
N GLN A 481 -3.10 -34.71 -18.34
CA GLN A 481 -1.72 -34.23 -18.46
C GLN A 481 -1.11 -33.96 -17.07
N ILE A 482 -1.14 -34.99 -16.22
CA ILE A 482 -0.60 -34.93 -14.85
C ILE A 482 0.30 -36.14 -14.62
N PHE A 483 1.43 -35.92 -13.94
CA PHE A 483 2.22 -37.00 -13.35
C PHE A 483 1.86 -37.16 -11.88
N VAL A 484 1.67 -38.40 -11.44
CA VAL A 484 1.36 -38.75 -10.05
C VAL A 484 2.44 -39.68 -9.51
N GLU A 485 2.97 -39.39 -8.33
CA GLU A 485 3.96 -40.23 -7.67
C GLU A 485 3.37 -41.63 -7.34
N LYS A 486 4.12 -42.72 -7.61
CA LYS A 486 3.66 -44.10 -7.39
C LYS A 486 3.41 -44.42 -5.92
N TRP A 487 4.27 -43.91 -5.04
CA TRP A 487 4.18 -44.07 -3.59
C TRP A 487 5.04 -43.01 -2.92
N SER A 488 4.61 -42.55 -1.76
CA SER A 488 5.35 -41.59 -0.93
C SER A 488 5.33 -42.05 0.52
N ASN A 489 6.36 -41.66 1.29
CA ASN A 489 6.33 -41.79 2.75
C ASN A 489 5.41 -40.75 3.39
N ASN A 490 5.03 -39.70 2.63
CA ASN A 490 4.14 -38.65 3.08
C ASN A 490 2.66 -39.08 3.04
N LYS A 491 1.80 -38.34 3.74
CA LYS A 491 0.34 -38.57 3.71
C LYS A 491 -0.29 -38.30 2.34
N HIS A 492 0.39 -37.53 1.49
CA HIS A 492 -0.05 -37.12 0.16
C HIS A 492 0.98 -37.55 -0.89
N LEU A 493 0.51 -37.82 -2.10
CA LEU A 493 1.36 -38.09 -3.27
C LEU A 493 1.66 -36.78 -3.99
N ASN A 494 2.89 -36.60 -4.43
CA ASN A 494 3.25 -35.44 -5.22
C ASN A 494 2.64 -35.54 -6.64
N THR A 495 2.12 -34.41 -7.14
CA THR A 495 1.59 -34.30 -8.50
C THR A 495 2.29 -33.18 -9.27
N ILE A 496 2.53 -33.41 -10.57
CA ILE A 496 3.10 -32.40 -11.46
C ILE A 496 2.10 -32.15 -12.58
N ASN A 497 1.64 -30.91 -12.68
CA ASN A 497 0.68 -30.43 -13.66
C ASN A 497 1.36 -29.44 -14.63
N ILE A 498 0.59 -28.94 -15.59
CA ILE A 498 1.05 -27.96 -16.58
C ILE A 498 1.46 -26.63 -15.90
N GLN A 499 0.77 -26.22 -14.83
CA GLN A 499 1.01 -24.96 -14.13
C GLN A 499 2.37 -24.96 -13.41
N HIS A 500 2.74 -26.04 -12.73
CA HIS A 500 4.05 -26.22 -12.08
C HIS A 500 5.18 -26.07 -13.10
N VAL A 501 5.00 -26.68 -14.29
CA VAL A 501 5.97 -26.59 -15.38
C VAL A 501 6.03 -25.17 -15.97
N ALA A 502 4.89 -24.52 -16.18
CA ALA A 502 4.84 -23.13 -16.63
C ALA A 502 5.51 -22.16 -15.65
N ASN A 503 5.31 -22.35 -14.34
CA ASN A 503 5.94 -21.55 -13.29
C ASN A 503 7.47 -21.76 -13.25
N SER A 504 7.93 -22.99 -13.45
CA SER A 504 9.36 -23.30 -13.54
C SER A 504 10.00 -22.69 -14.80
N ILE A 505 9.29 -22.67 -15.93
CA ILE A 505 9.73 -22.00 -17.16
C ILE A 505 9.77 -20.48 -16.97
N ARG A 506 8.79 -19.91 -16.26
CA ARG A 506 8.76 -18.47 -15.97
C ARG A 506 9.95 -18.01 -15.11
N THR A 507 10.38 -18.84 -14.17
CA THR A 507 11.51 -18.54 -13.28
C THR A 507 12.86 -18.72 -13.95
N HIS A 508 13.04 -19.80 -14.72
CA HIS A 508 14.34 -20.16 -15.31
C HIS A 508 14.49 -19.79 -16.79
N GLY A 509 13.43 -19.28 -17.42
CA GLY A 509 13.39 -18.92 -18.83
C GLY A 509 13.04 -20.09 -19.76
N THR A 510 12.67 -19.75 -20.99
CA THR A 510 12.24 -20.69 -22.04
C THR A 510 13.37 -21.62 -22.51
N GLY A 511 14.64 -21.26 -22.30
CA GLY A 511 15.80 -22.11 -22.58
C GLY A 511 15.81 -23.46 -21.82
N THR A 512 15.06 -23.56 -20.73
CA THR A 512 14.85 -24.83 -20.01
C THR A 512 14.12 -25.88 -20.84
N MET A 513 13.31 -25.49 -21.82
CA MET A 513 12.61 -26.44 -22.69
C MET A 513 13.58 -27.20 -23.60
N ASN A 514 14.44 -26.46 -24.32
CA ASN A 514 15.41 -27.02 -25.26
C ASN A 514 16.42 -27.95 -24.56
N THR A 515 16.89 -27.55 -23.38
CA THR A 515 17.78 -28.37 -22.55
C THR A 515 17.09 -29.64 -22.05
N THR A 516 15.82 -29.56 -21.66
CA THR A 516 15.02 -30.73 -21.26
C THR A 516 14.84 -31.74 -22.40
N ILE A 517 14.61 -31.27 -23.62
CA ILE A 517 14.46 -32.14 -24.80
C ILE A 517 15.78 -32.86 -25.11
N ASN A 518 16.91 -32.15 -25.03
CA ASN A 518 18.23 -32.76 -25.22
C ASN A 518 18.52 -33.84 -24.16
N LEU A 519 18.25 -33.58 -22.88
CA LEU A 519 18.40 -34.59 -21.83
C LEU A 519 17.44 -35.78 -22.03
N THR A 520 16.22 -35.52 -22.50
CA THR A 520 15.27 -36.58 -22.89
C THR A 520 15.82 -37.43 -24.02
N TYR A 521 16.37 -36.82 -25.07
CA TYR A 521 17.04 -37.53 -26.16
C TYR A 521 18.17 -38.44 -25.64
N GLN A 522 19.03 -37.95 -24.75
CA GLN A 522 20.11 -38.74 -24.15
C GLN A 522 19.59 -39.92 -23.32
N PHE A 523 18.51 -39.70 -22.56
CA PHE A 523 17.83 -40.75 -21.80
C PHE A 523 17.24 -41.82 -22.73
N LEU A 524 16.50 -41.40 -23.77
CA LEU A 524 15.90 -42.28 -24.77
C LEU A 524 16.98 -43.13 -25.44
N LYS A 525 18.10 -42.54 -25.87
CA LYS A 525 19.22 -43.26 -26.49
C LYS A 525 19.71 -44.43 -25.63
N LYS A 526 19.89 -44.22 -24.31
CA LYS A 526 20.30 -45.28 -23.37
C LYS A 526 19.25 -46.37 -23.23
N LYS A 527 17.96 -46.02 -23.13
CA LYS A 527 16.86 -47.00 -23.00
C LYS A 527 16.61 -47.77 -24.30
N PHE A 528 16.79 -47.12 -25.44
CA PHE A 528 16.67 -47.71 -26.76
C PHE A 528 17.74 -48.77 -27.05
N PHE A 529 18.93 -48.62 -26.47
CA PHE A 529 19.94 -49.68 -26.49
C PHE A 529 19.44 -50.96 -25.79
N VAL A 530 18.87 -50.82 -24.58
CA VAL A 530 18.28 -51.95 -23.82
C VAL A 530 17.08 -52.55 -24.57
N PHE A 531 16.26 -51.70 -25.19
CA PHE A 531 15.12 -52.12 -26.02
C PHE A 531 15.57 -53.00 -27.19
N SER A 532 16.62 -52.58 -27.90
CA SER A 532 17.18 -53.33 -29.02
C SER A 532 17.77 -54.67 -28.57
N GLN A 533 18.51 -54.68 -27.45
CA GLN A 533 19.06 -55.92 -26.87
C GLN A 533 17.97 -56.93 -26.51
N PHE A 534 16.86 -56.48 -25.92
CA PHE A 534 15.74 -57.34 -25.56
C PHE A 534 15.12 -58.05 -26.78
N LEU A 535 14.93 -57.32 -27.89
CA LEU A 535 14.38 -57.90 -29.13
C LEU A 535 15.40 -58.76 -29.89
N TYR A 536 16.70 -58.55 -29.64
CA TYR A 536 17.77 -59.35 -30.24
C TYR A 536 17.95 -60.70 -29.54
N ASP A 537 17.55 -60.82 -28.27
CA ASP A 537 17.57 -62.06 -27.49
C ASP A 537 16.91 -63.22 -28.24
N GLU A 538 17.66 -64.30 -28.46
CA GLU A 538 17.24 -65.46 -29.24
C GLU A 538 15.99 -66.13 -28.66
N HIS A 539 15.75 -66.08 -27.34
CA HIS A 539 14.54 -66.62 -26.73
C HIS A 539 13.27 -65.83 -27.11
N ILE A 540 13.39 -64.52 -27.32
CA ILE A 540 12.29 -63.64 -27.74
C ILE A 540 12.14 -63.67 -29.26
N LYS A 541 13.23 -63.43 -29.98
CA LYS A 541 13.30 -63.39 -31.44
C LYS A 541 12.75 -64.66 -32.10
N SER A 542 13.17 -65.85 -31.61
CA SER A 542 12.72 -67.13 -32.16
C SER A 542 11.21 -67.35 -32.00
N ARG A 543 10.62 -66.86 -30.90
CA ARG A 543 9.16 -66.96 -30.64
C ARG A 543 8.38 -65.97 -31.50
N LEU A 544 8.85 -64.73 -31.61
CA LEU A 544 8.23 -63.73 -32.49
C LEU A 544 8.22 -64.19 -33.95
N LEU A 545 9.30 -64.83 -34.43
CA LEU A 545 9.35 -65.39 -35.77
C LEU A 545 8.37 -66.56 -35.97
N LYS A 546 8.16 -67.41 -34.96
CA LYS A 546 7.16 -68.49 -35.01
C LYS A 546 5.74 -67.94 -35.11
N ASP A 547 5.41 -66.94 -34.28
CA ASP A 547 4.08 -66.32 -34.29
C ASP A 547 3.83 -65.52 -35.58
N LEU A 548 4.86 -64.87 -36.12
CA LEU A 548 4.79 -64.15 -37.38
C LEU A 548 4.57 -65.09 -38.57
N ARG A 549 5.25 -66.25 -38.61
CA ARG A 549 5.01 -67.27 -39.65
C ARG A 549 3.58 -67.80 -39.59
N TYR A 550 3.13 -68.15 -38.39
CA TYR A 550 1.76 -68.61 -38.18
C TYR A 550 0.72 -67.57 -38.66
N PHE A 551 0.89 -66.30 -38.29
CA PHE A 551 -0.02 -65.24 -38.72
C PHE A 551 -0.02 -65.04 -40.24
N ARG A 552 1.15 -65.15 -40.91
CA ARG A 552 1.23 -65.06 -42.38
C ARG A 552 0.54 -66.23 -43.07
N GLU A 553 0.65 -67.43 -42.53
CA GLU A 553 -0.01 -68.64 -43.07
C GLU A 553 -1.54 -68.56 -42.97
N HIS A 554 -2.07 -67.95 -41.89
CA HIS A 554 -3.51 -67.85 -41.65
C HIS A 554 -4.12 -66.51 -42.10
N LYS A 555 -3.31 -65.64 -42.74
CA LYS A 555 -3.78 -64.34 -43.26
C LYS A 555 -4.77 -64.48 -44.41
N SER A 556 -4.80 -65.64 -45.07
CA SER A 556 -5.67 -65.96 -46.22
C SER A 556 -7.05 -66.50 -45.83
N GLU A 557 -7.32 -66.70 -44.53
CA GLU A 557 -8.61 -67.17 -44.02
C GLU A 557 -9.65 -66.04 -43.94
N SER A 558 -10.95 -66.36 -43.93
CA SER A 558 -11.99 -65.33 -43.80
C SER A 558 -11.93 -64.69 -42.40
N ASN A 559 -11.53 -63.42 -42.36
CA ASN A 559 -11.32 -62.57 -41.17
C ASN A 559 -9.99 -62.83 -40.42
N PRO A 560 -8.85 -62.36 -40.95
CA PRO A 560 -7.53 -62.62 -40.36
C PRO A 560 -7.32 -61.78 -39.09
N MET A 561 -7.67 -62.35 -37.93
CA MET A 561 -7.36 -61.76 -36.62
C MET A 561 -6.23 -62.51 -35.92
N TYR A 562 -5.40 -61.78 -35.16
CA TYR A 562 -4.37 -62.42 -34.34
C TYR A 562 -4.99 -63.19 -33.17
N ASN A 563 -4.67 -64.48 -33.04
CA ASN A 563 -5.29 -65.35 -32.05
C ASN A 563 -4.89 -64.97 -30.59
N TYR A 564 -5.91 -64.66 -29.77
CA TYR A 564 -5.76 -64.37 -28.33
C TYR A 564 -5.05 -65.48 -27.54
N ASP A 565 -5.40 -66.74 -27.75
CA ASP A 565 -4.86 -67.85 -26.96
C ASP A 565 -3.34 -68.03 -27.19
N ARG A 566 -2.86 -67.66 -28.40
CA ARG A 566 -1.42 -67.58 -28.69
C ARG A 566 -0.73 -66.45 -27.94
N ALA A 567 -1.28 -65.23 -27.96
CA ALA A 567 -0.74 -64.12 -27.19
C ALA A 567 -0.67 -64.44 -25.69
N TYR A 568 -1.71 -65.07 -25.15
CA TYR A 568 -1.77 -65.49 -23.76
C TYR A 568 -0.74 -66.58 -23.43
N SER A 569 -0.62 -67.60 -24.29
CA SER A 569 0.40 -68.65 -24.18
C SER A 569 1.82 -68.09 -24.24
N PHE A 570 2.07 -67.13 -25.14
CA PHE A 570 3.35 -66.42 -25.24
C PHE A 570 3.70 -65.72 -23.92
N ASN A 571 2.79 -64.91 -23.34
CA ASN A 571 2.99 -64.26 -22.05
C ASN A 571 3.29 -65.29 -20.93
N LYS A 572 2.49 -66.37 -20.83
CA LYS A 572 2.69 -67.44 -19.83
C LYS A 572 4.02 -68.19 -20.03
N SER A 573 4.43 -68.44 -21.26
CA SER A 573 5.66 -69.15 -21.60
C SER A 573 6.93 -68.32 -21.34
N ILE A 574 6.84 -67.00 -21.36
CA ILE A 574 7.97 -66.11 -20.99
C ILE A 574 8.13 -66.06 -19.47
N ARG A 575 7.03 -66.08 -18.70
CA ARG A 575 7.11 -66.18 -17.23
C ARG A 575 7.87 -67.42 -16.75
N LYS A 576 7.87 -68.50 -17.55
CA LYS A 576 8.62 -69.74 -17.25
C LYS A 576 10.14 -69.63 -17.50
N LEU A 577 10.62 -68.61 -18.21
CA LEU A 577 12.05 -68.43 -18.50
C LEU A 577 12.85 -67.92 -17.30
N GLY A 578 12.17 -67.43 -16.26
CA GLY A 578 12.80 -66.95 -15.03
C GLY A 578 12.07 -65.74 -14.47
N ILE A 579 12.07 -65.62 -13.14
CA ILE A 579 11.56 -64.46 -12.40
C ILE A 579 12.77 -63.79 -11.76
N SER A 580 12.88 -62.47 -11.89
CA SER A 580 13.95 -61.69 -11.26
C SER A 580 13.85 -61.74 -9.74
N SER A 581 14.92 -61.37 -9.03
CA SER A 581 14.95 -61.24 -7.56
C SER A 581 13.86 -60.31 -7.00
N THR A 582 13.29 -59.43 -7.85
CA THR A 582 12.19 -58.52 -7.54
C THR A 582 10.79 -59.09 -7.82
N GLY A 583 10.67 -60.37 -8.20
CA GLY A 583 9.37 -61.01 -8.50
C GLY A 583 8.78 -60.68 -9.87
N GLN A 584 9.54 -60.00 -10.74
CA GLN A 584 9.08 -59.57 -12.07
C GLN A 584 9.57 -60.53 -13.18
N SER A 585 8.71 -60.83 -14.15
CA SER A 585 9.08 -61.61 -15.34
C SER A 585 9.89 -60.79 -16.33
N TYR A 586 10.55 -61.45 -17.28
CA TYR A 586 11.30 -60.76 -18.34
C TYR A 586 10.40 -59.80 -19.16
N LEU A 587 9.15 -60.19 -19.39
CA LEU A 587 8.17 -59.37 -20.09
C LEU A 587 7.66 -58.18 -19.24
N ASP A 588 7.64 -58.30 -17.92
CA ASP A 588 7.35 -57.17 -17.02
C ASP A 588 8.45 -56.09 -17.09
N HIS A 589 9.72 -56.50 -17.17
CA HIS A 589 10.84 -55.56 -17.33
C HIS A 589 10.74 -54.82 -18.66
N PHE A 590 10.33 -55.52 -19.73
CA PHE A 590 10.12 -54.91 -21.03
C PHE A 590 8.91 -53.97 -21.06
N ARG A 591 7.80 -54.35 -20.39
CA ARG A 591 6.66 -53.44 -20.19
C ARG A 591 7.11 -52.16 -19.48
N LEU A 592 7.84 -52.28 -18.37
CA LEU A 592 8.36 -51.12 -17.64
C LEU A 592 9.30 -50.26 -18.50
N LEU A 593 10.12 -50.88 -19.35
CA LEU A 593 10.97 -50.16 -20.31
C LEU A 593 10.12 -49.32 -21.27
N ILE A 594 9.07 -49.89 -21.86
CA ILE A 594 8.14 -49.18 -22.74
C ILE A 594 7.41 -48.07 -21.98
N THR A 595 6.95 -48.34 -20.76
CA THR A 595 6.34 -47.32 -19.88
C THR A 595 7.30 -46.17 -19.60
N HIS A 596 8.58 -46.43 -19.30
CA HIS A 596 9.56 -45.38 -19.06
C HIS A 596 9.85 -44.54 -20.32
N LEU A 597 9.89 -45.17 -21.50
CA LEU A 597 10.00 -44.46 -22.78
C LEU A 597 8.79 -43.54 -22.98
N GLY A 598 7.58 -44.03 -22.73
CA GLY A 598 6.38 -43.21 -22.88
C GLY A 598 6.19 -42.16 -21.80
N ASN A 599 6.62 -42.40 -20.55
CA ASN A 599 6.68 -41.38 -19.49
C ASN A 599 7.63 -40.24 -19.88
N ALA A 600 8.76 -40.54 -20.54
CA ALA A 600 9.65 -39.51 -21.08
C ALA A 600 8.94 -38.69 -22.18
N MET A 601 8.20 -39.33 -23.08
CA MET A 601 7.40 -38.62 -24.10
C MET A 601 6.26 -37.81 -23.48
N GLY A 602 5.61 -38.32 -22.43
CA GLY A 602 4.61 -37.59 -21.66
C GLY A 602 5.19 -36.36 -20.97
N TYR A 603 6.44 -36.42 -20.51
CA TYR A 603 7.15 -35.28 -19.92
C TYR A 603 7.47 -34.23 -20.98
N VAL A 604 7.95 -34.62 -22.16
CA VAL A 604 8.14 -33.69 -23.29
C VAL A 604 6.82 -33.01 -23.68
N ARG A 605 5.71 -33.76 -23.67
CA ARG A 605 4.37 -33.20 -23.88
C ARG A 605 4.02 -32.14 -22.86
N MET A 606 4.29 -32.42 -21.58
CA MET A 606 3.98 -31.51 -20.49
C MET A 606 4.84 -30.24 -20.53
N ILE A 607 6.12 -30.37 -20.86
CA ILE A 607 7.05 -29.24 -21.07
C ILE A 607 6.55 -28.35 -22.20
N ARG A 608 6.12 -28.94 -23.32
CA ARG A 608 5.46 -28.22 -24.41
C ARG A 608 4.20 -27.48 -23.94
N SER A 609 3.28 -28.18 -23.26
CA SER A 609 2.04 -27.57 -22.77
C SER A 609 2.31 -26.43 -21.78
N GLY A 610 3.28 -26.61 -20.88
CA GLY A 610 3.67 -25.60 -19.90
C GLY A 610 4.35 -24.39 -20.54
N GLY A 611 5.15 -24.62 -21.59
CA GLY A 611 5.73 -23.57 -22.40
C GLY A 611 4.68 -22.74 -23.13
N LEU A 612 3.73 -23.39 -23.81
CA LEU A 612 2.61 -22.72 -24.45
C LEU A 612 1.77 -21.91 -23.46
N HIS A 613 1.50 -22.46 -22.27
CA HIS A 613 0.76 -21.75 -21.23
C HIS A 613 1.51 -20.50 -20.73
N SER A 614 2.84 -20.59 -20.55
CA SER A 614 3.67 -19.44 -20.19
C SER A 614 3.65 -18.36 -21.27
N CYS A 615 3.84 -18.76 -22.54
CA CYS A 615 3.82 -17.83 -23.68
C CYS A 615 2.43 -17.21 -23.88
N SER A 616 1.35 -17.98 -23.72
CA SER A 616 -0.03 -17.48 -23.85
C SER A 616 -0.36 -16.40 -22.83
N ASN A 617 0.14 -16.52 -21.59
CA ASN A 617 -0.06 -15.48 -20.59
C ASN A 617 0.68 -14.19 -20.94
N ALA A 618 1.86 -14.31 -21.56
CA ALA A 618 2.63 -13.16 -22.02
C ALA A 618 2.00 -12.50 -23.26
N SER A 619 1.40 -13.29 -24.15
CA SER A 619 0.81 -12.79 -25.41
C SER A 619 -0.52 -12.06 -25.24
N VAL A 620 -1.22 -12.18 -24.10
CA VAL A 620 -2.49 -11.48 -23.84
C VAL A 620 -2.34 -9.96 -23.96
N PHE A 621 -1.12 -9.45 -23.72
CA PHE A 621 -0.81 -8.02 -23.79
C PHE A 621 -0.45 -7.55 -25.20
N LEU A 622 -0.38 -8.45 -26.18
CA LEU A 622 -0.02 -8.15 -27.57
C LEU A 622 -1.27 -8.20 -28.47
N PRO A 623 -1.53 -7.15 -29.28
CA PRO A 623 -2.64 -7.15 -30.23
C PRO A 623 -2.51 -8.24 -31.31
N MET A 624 -1.28 -8.50 -31.75
CA MET A 624 -0.92 -9.50 -32.77
C MET A 624 0.44 -10.09 -32.40
N LEU A 625 0.60 -11.40 -32.54
CA LEU A 625 1.91 -12.07 -32.47
C LEU A 625 2.51 -12.11 -33.88
N ASP A 626 3.24 -11.07 -34.26
CA ASP A 626 3.99 -11.02 -35.53
C ASP A 626 5.50 -11.06 -35.25
N GLU A 627 6.21 -11.88 -36.02
CA GLU A 627 7.67 -12.02 -35.95
C GLU A 627 8.39 -10.81 -36.57
N ASN A 628 7.67 -10.03 -37.39
CA ASN A 628 8.19 -8.93 -38.19
C ASN A 628 7.83 -7.55 -37.62
N ASN A 629 8.05 -7.34 -36.31
CA ASN A 629 7.92 -6.01 -35.72
C ASN A 629 9.11 -5.11 -36.09
N ILE A 630 8.83 -3.81 -36.28
CA ILE A 630 9.76 -2.80 -36.82
C ILE A 630 9.86 -1.57 -35.88
N PHE A 631 9.61 -1.77 -34.58
CA PHE A 631 9.72 -0.72 -33.55
C PHE A 631 11.08 -0.01 -33.52
N GLU A 632 12.21 -0.72 -33.63
CA GLU A 632 13.55 -0.13 -33.60
C GLU A 632 13.75 0.82 -34.79
N GLN A 633 13.36 0.40 -36.00
CA GLN A 633 13.49 1.25 -37.19
C GLN A 633 12.55 2.46 -37.08
N LEU A 634 11.31 2.30 -36.59
CA LEU A 634 10.39 3.41 -36.36
C LEU A 634 10.92 4.40 -35.31
N CYS A 635 11.57 3.93 -34.25
CA CYS A 635 12.20 4.79 -33.26
C CYS A 635 13.39 5.58 -33.85
N ASN A 636 14.18 4.93 -34.70
CA ASN A 636 15.30 5.56 -35.41
C ASN A 636 14.82 6.58 -36.46
N GLU A 637 13.76 6.28 -37.21
CA GLU A 637 13.15 7.19 -38.20
C GLU A 637 12.57 8.46 -37.55
N ASN A 638 12.03 8.34 -36.33
CA ASN A 638 11.47 9.47 -35.58
C ASN A 638 12.52 10.21 -34.73
N ASN A 639 13.81 9.89 -34.84
CA ASN A 639 14.91 10.48 -34.07
C ASN A 639 14.66 10.47 -32.54
N LEU A 640 14.13 9.36 -32.01
CA LEU A 640 13.91 9.21 -30.57
C LEU A 640 15.25 9.00 -29.83
N SER A 641 15.24 9.22 -28.51
CA SER A 641 16.44 9.06 -27.69
C SER A 641 17.00 7.64 -27.75
N ARG A 642 18.32 7.50 -27.66
CA ARG A 642 19.02 6.21 -27.68
C ARG A 642 18.43 5.16 -26.72
N THR A 643 18.01 5.57 -25.52
CA THR A 643 17.37 4.70 -24.52
C THR A 643 16.06 4.09 -25.01
N VAL A 644 15.29 4.83 -25.80
CA VAL A 644 14.02 4.37 -26.39
C VAL A 644 14.30 3.39 -27.53
N CYS A 645 15.32 3.64 -28.36
CA CYS A 645 15.73 2.69 -29.40
C CYS A 645 16.25 1.38 -28.81
N GLU A 646 17.06 1.44 -27.75
CA GLU A 646 17.53 0.26 -27.02
C GLU A 646 16.36 -0.53 -26.39
N ALA A 647 15.38 0.16 -25.78
CA ALA A 647 14.18 -0.47 -25.24
C ALA A 647 13.31 -1.11 -26.34
N ALA A 648 13.18 -0.45 -27.49
CA ALA A 648 12.45 -0.97 -28.65
C ALA A 648 13.12 -2.23 -29.22
N HIS A 649 14.45 -2.25 -29.31
CA HIS A 649 15.22 -3.43 -29.74
C HIS A 649 14.99 -4.64 -28.81
N VAL A 650 15.07 -4.42 -27.49
CA VAL A 650 14.81 -5.47 -26.50
C VAL A 650 13.38 -5.98 -26.59
N LEU A 651 12.40 -5.07 -26.72
CA LEU A 651 10.99 -5.45 -26.88
C LEU A 651 10.75 -6.28 -28.16
N GLU A 652 11.32 -5.88 -29.29
CA GLU A 652 11.25 -6.66 -30.53
C GLU A 652 11.85 -8.05 -30.35
N GLN A 653 13.02 -8.12 -29.71
CA GLN A 653 13.70 -9.39 -29.46
C GLN A 653 12.85 -10.30 -28.57
N ASP A 654 12.20 -9.75 -27.54
CA ASP A 654 11.32 -10.50 -26.64
C ASP A 654 10.04 -10.99 -27.35
N ILE A 655 9.42 -10.15 -28.19
CA ILE A 655 8.25 -10.56 -28.98
C ILE A 655 8.63 -11.64 -30.01
N ARG A 656 9.78 -11.48 -30.68
CA ARG A 656 10.30 -12.49 -31.61
C ARG A 656 10.58 -13.80 -30.88
N ASN A 657 11.21 -13.76 -29.71
CA ASN A 657 11.42 -14.94 -28.87
C ASN A 657 10.11 -15.59 -28.44
N LEU A 658 9.08 -14.81 -28.08
CA LEU A 658 7.75 -15.33 -27.75
C LEU A 658 7.09 -16.01 -28.96
N ALA A 659 7.13 -15.38 -30.12
CA ALA A 659 6.58 -15.91 -31.37
C ALA A 659 7.29 -17.20 -31.82
N CYS A 660 8.63 -17.21 -31.84
CA CYS A 660 9.40 -18.40 -32.18
C CYS A 660 9.15 -19.54 -31.19
N ASN A 661 9.10 -19.28 -29.87
CA ASN A 661 8.79 -20.32 -28.89
C ASN A 661 7.34 -20.84 -29.00
N PHE A 662 6.41 -19.99 -29.44
CA PHE A 662 5.02 -20.38 -29.73
C PHE A 662 4.93 -21.30 -30.96
N ALA A 663 5.74 -21.03 -32.00
CA ALA A 663 5.79 -21.80 -33.24
C ALA A 663 6.64 -23.08 -33.14
N GLU A 664 7.90 -22.99 -32.68
CA GLU A 664 8.87 -24.09 -32.60
C GLU A 664 8.53 -25.13 -31.52
N GLY A 665 7.85 -24.71 -30.45
CA GLY A 665 7.37 -25.61 -29.38
C GLY A 665 6.39 -26.69 -29.86
N SER A 666 5.88 -26.56 -31.10
CA SER A 666 4.88 -27.47 -31.67
C SER A 666 5.44 -28.77 -32.27
N GLU A 667 6.74 -28.87 -32.57
CA GLU A 667 7.32 -29.99 -33.35
C GLU A 667 8.24 -30.96 -32.56
N TYR A 668 8.36 -30.85 -31.24
CA TYR A 668 9.32 -31.70 -30.47
C TYR A 668 9.16 -33.22 -30.65
N PHE A 669 7.93 -33.70 -30.86
CA PHE A 669 7.70 -35.12 -31.15
C PHE A 669 8.25 -35.56 -32.50
N LYS A 670 8.05 -34.73 -33.52
CA LYS A 670 8.56 -34.96 -34.87
C LYS A 670 10.08 -34.97 -34.87
N LEU A 671 10.71 -34.00 -34.21
CA LEU A 671 12.16 -33.96 -34.02
C LEU A 671 12.70 -35.24 -33.37
N LEU A 672 12.09 -35.70 -32.26
CA LEU A 672 12.52 -36.92 -31.58
C LEU A 672 12.26 -38.20 -32.39
N VAL A 673 11.27 -38.23 -33.29
CA VAL A 673 11.07 -39.35 -34.21
C VAL A 673 12.12 -39.32 -35.32
N ASP A 674 12.32 -38.17 -35.97
CA ASP A 674 13.19 -38.01 -37.13
C ASP A 674 14.66 -38.25 -36.79
N VAL A 675 15.12 -37.87 -35.60
CA VAL A 675 16.50 -38.11 -35.17
C VAL A 675 16.80 -39.60 -34.95
N PHE A 676 15.84 -40.39 -34.43
CA PHE A 676 16.05 -41.82 -34.17
C PHE A 676 15.69 -42.71 -35.37
N ALA A 677 14.73 -42.32 -36.21
CA ALA A 677 14.21 -43.15 -37.30
C ALA A 677 15.30 -43.70 -38.25
N PRO A 678 16.30 -42.92 -38.74
CA PRO A 678 17.34 -43.43 -39.62
C PRO A 678 18.19 -44.56 -38.99
N ALA A 679 18.49 -44.45 -37.70
CA ALA A 679 19.28 -45.46 -36.98
C ALA A 679 18.46 -46.75 -36.76
N PHE A 680 17.18 -46.62 -36.43
CA PHE A 680 16.30 -47.74 -36.11
C PHE A 680 15.79 -48.49 -37.35
N ARG A 681 15.59 -47.78 -38.46
CA ARG A 681 15.15 -48.35 -39.75
C ARG A 681 16.30 -48.87 -40.62
N ASN A 682 17.52 -48.85 -40.10
CA ASN A 682 18.69 -49.39 -40.79
C ASN A 682 18.50 -50.89 -41.09
N PRO A 683 18.80 -51.37 -42.32
CA PRO A 683 18.63 -52.77 -42.70
C PRO A 683 19.42 -53.76 -41.82
N ARG A 684 20.45 -53.31 -41.08
CA ARG A 684 21.19 -54.14 -40.11
C ARG A 684 20.34 -54.53 -38.88
N ASN A 685 19.30 -53.76 -38.54
CA ASN A 685 18.45 -53.97 -37.37
C ASN A 685 17.19 -54.78 -37.71
N ILE A 686 17.38 -55.97 -38.30
CA ILE A 686 16.27 -56.82 -38.79
C ILE A 686 15.35 -57.26 -37.65
N HIS A 687 15.89 -57.50 -36.45
CA HIS A 687 15.13 -57.95 -35.27
C HIS A 687 14.05 -56.94 -34.84
N LEU A 688 14.25 -55.65 -35.11
CA LEU A 688 13.29 -54.60 -34.76
C LEU A 688 12.05 -54.61 -35.67
N LYS A 689 12.13 -55.16 -36.89
CA LYS A 689 11.00 -55.25 -37.82
C LYS A 689 9.82 -56.10 -37.30
N ASN A 690 10.06 -56.92 -36.28
CA ASN A 690 9.07 -57.83 -35.71
C ASN A 690 8.44 -57.29 -34.41
N PHE A 691 8.69 -56.03 -34.04
CA PHE A 691 8.20 -55.49 -32.77
C PHE A 691 6.67 -55.49 -32.66
N PHE A 692 5.93 -55.16 -33.73
CA PHE A 692 4.46 -55.18 -33.70
C PHE A 692 3.87 -56.54 -33.25
N MET A 693 4.58 -57.66 -33.47
CA MET A 693 4.15 -58.99 -33.03
C MET A 693 4.25 -59.22 -31.51
N ILE A 694 5.08 -58.45 -30.81
CA ILE A 694 5.18 -58.54 -29.33
C ILE A 694 4.11 -57.69 -28.62
N VAL A 695 3.44 -56.78 -29.35
CA VAL A 695 2.43 -55.88 -28.77
C VAL A 695 1.24 -56.66 -28.18
N PRO A 696 0.65 -57.68 -28.84
CA PRO A 696 -0.43 -58.48 -28.25
C PRO A 696 -0.10 -59.09 -26.87
N PRO A 697 0.98 -59.87 -26.68
CA PRO A 697 1.31 -60.42 -25.36
C PRO A 697 1.68 -59.33 -24.33
N LEU A 698 2.26 -58.20 -24.76
CA LEU A 698 2.57 -57.06 -23.87
C LEU A 698 1.32 -56.36 -23.33
N THR A 699 0.31 -56.16 -24.17
CA THR A 699 -0.95 -55.53 -23.74
C THR A 699 -1.71 -56.41 -22.73
N ILE A 700 -1.68 -57.74 -22.88
CA ILE A 700 -2.22 -58.67 -21.86
C ILE A 700 -1.47 -58.50 -20.53
N ASN A 701 -0.14 -58.51 -20.57
CA ASN A 701 0.67 -58.34 -19.37
C ASN A 701 0.44 -56.99 -18.68
N PHE A 702 0.27 -55.91 -19.45
CA PHE A 702 -0.06 -54.59 -18.92
C PHE A 702 -1.42 -54.57 -18.22
N VAL A 703 -2.47 -55.10 -18.86
CA VAL A 703 -3.82 -55.11 -18.28
C VAL A 703 -3.88 -55.98 -17.03
N GLU A 704 -3.25 -57.17 -17.03
CA GLU A 704 -3.14 -58.01 -15.82
C GLU A 704 -2.46 -57.28 -14.66
N HIS A 705 -1.39 -56.54 -14.94
CA HIS A 705 -0.69 -55.73 -13.95
C HIS A 705 -1.55 -54.57 -13.44
N LEU A 706 -2.25 -53.85 -14.33
CA LEU A 706 -3.08 -52.70 -13.94
C LEU A 706 -4.28 -53.12 -13.08
N ILE A 707 -4.94 -54.23 -13.40
CA ILE A 707 -5.99 -54.82 -12.56
C ILE A 707 -5.43 -55.15 -11.17
N THR A 708 -4.27 -55.79 -11.12
CA THR A 708 -3.60 -56.12 -9.85
C THR A 708 -3.24 -54.86 -9.04
N ALA A 709 -2.80 -53.80 -9.71
CA ALA A 709 -2.45 -52.53 -9.08
C ALA A 709 -3.69 -51.78 -8.55
N LYS A 710 -4.81 -51.83 -9.29
CA LYS A 710 -6.12 -51.28 -8.85
C LYS A 710 -6.71 -52.08 -7.69
N ASP A 711 -6.58 -53.40 -7.69
CA ASP A 711 -6.99 -54.24 -6.57
C ASP A 711 -6.21 -53.88 -5.28
N LYS A 712 -4.90 -53.61 -5.38
CA LYS A 712 -4.09 -53.15 -4.23
C LYS A 712 -4.54 -51.81 -3.67
N LEU A 713 -5.00 -50.88 -4.51
CA LEU A 713 -5.60 -49.62 -4.05
C LEU A 713 -6.84 -49.86 -3.19
N THR A 714 -7.72 -50.76 -3.61
CA THR A 714 -8.94 -51.09 -2.85
C THR A 714 -8.63 -51.76 -1.51
N LYS A 715 -7.49 -52.46 -1.39
CA LYS A 715 -7.03 -53.14 -0.17
C LYS A 715 -6.20 -52.25 0.77
N LYS A 716 -5.97 -50.97 0.43
CA LYS A 716 -5.14 -50.01 1.18
C LYS A 716 -3.67 -50.45 1.35
N ASP A 717 -3.15 -51.28 0.45
CA ASP A 717 -1.74 -51.63 0.43
C ASP A 717 -0.90 -50.46 -0.10
N LYS A 718 0.10 -50.02 0.66
CA LYS A 718 0.90 -48.83 0.31
C LYS A 718 1.89 -49.05 -0.84
N SER A 719 2.28 -50.30 -1.11
CA SER A 719 3.31 -50.63 -2.10
C SER A 719 2.70 -51.09 -3.43
N ALA A 720 3.05 -50.41 -4.53
CA ALA A 720 2.68 -50.76 -5.91
C ALA A 720 1.16 -50.67 -6.23
N ALA A 721 0.48 -49.71 -5.63
CA ALA A 721 -0.92 -49.38 -5.91
C ALA A 721 -0.97 -48.25 -6.95
N ALA A 722 -1.70 -48.43 -8.06
CA ALA A 722 -1.74 -47.48 -9.17
C ALA A 722 -3.12 -47.48 -9.84
N PHE A 723 -3.65 -46.30 -10.16
CA PHE A 723 -4.96 -46.16 -10.80
C PHE A 723 -4.85 -45.84 -12.31
N THR A 724 -3.73 -45.28 -12.76
CA THR A 724 -3.42 -44.95 -14.17
C THR A 724 -1.95 -45.20 -14.49
N ASP A 725 -1.65 -45.64 -15.72
CA ASP A 725 -0.27 -45.80 -16.22
C ASP A 725 -0.24 -45.65 -17.76
N ASP A 726 -0.68 -44.49 -18.27
CA ASP A 726 -0.80 -44.25 -19.71
C ASP A 726 0.56 -44.09 -20.40
N GLY A 727 1.65 -44.01 -19.63
CA GLY A 727 3.01 -44.06 -20.14
C GLY A 727 3.27 -45.29 -21.02
N PHE A 728 2.65 -46.43 -20.71
CA PHE A 728 2.76 -47.61 -21.55
C PHE A 728 2.16 -47.41 -22.95
N ALA A 729 0.94 -46.85 -23.03
CA ALA A 729 0.25 -46.57 -24.28
C ALA A 729 1.01 -45.54 -25.13
N MET A 730 1.51 -44.48 -24.50
CA MET A 730 2.33 -43.45 -25.15
C MET A 730 3.64 -44.03 -25.70
N GLY A 731 4.29 -44.93 -24.94
CA GLY A 731 5.51 -45.61 -25.35
C GLY A 731 5.30 -46.55 -26.54
N LEU A 732 4.21 -47.33 -26.55
CA LEU A 732 3.86 -48.18 -27.69
C LEU A 732 3.65 -47.37 -28.97
N ALA A 733 2.87 -46.29 -28.89
CA ALA A 733 2.59 -45.43 -30.04
C ALA A 733 3.89 -44.79 -30.59
N TYR A 734 4.77 -44.31 -29.71
CA TYR A 734 6.06 -43.75 -30.10
C TYR A 734 6.95 -44.76 -30.84
N ILE A 735 7.10 -45.97 -30.29
CA ILE A 735 7.97 -46.99 -30.87
C ILE A 735 7.41 -47.49 -32.22
N LEU A 736 6.08 -47.65 -32.33
CA LEU A 736 5.45 -48.07 -33.59
C LEU A 736 5.61 -47.01 -34.69
N LYS A 737 5.48 -45.72 -34.38
CA LYS A 737 5.81 -44.65 -35.35
C LYS A 737 7.31 -44.66 -35.68
N LEU A 738 8.18 -44.79 -34.69
CA LEU A 738 9.63 -44.80 -34.89
C LEU A 738 10.07 -45.91 -35.86
N LEU A 739 9.52 -47.11 -35.69
CA LEU A 739 9.83 -48.29 -36.51
C LEU A 739 9.01 -48.38 -37.80
N ASP A 740 8.06 -47.47 -38.00
CA ASP A 740 7.11 -47.46 -39.12
C ASP A 740 6.26 -48.74 -39.23
N GLN A 741 5.72 -49.19 -38.09
CA GLN A 741 5.00 -50.48 -37.97
C GLN A 741 3.49 -50.34 -37.68
N ASN A 742 2.93 -49.14 -37.90
CA ASN A 742 1.53 -48.87 -37.59
C ASN A 742 0.58 -49.70 -38.47
N ALA A 743 0.87 -49.82 -39.76
CA ALA A 743 0.04 -50.58 -40.70
C ALA A 743 0.07 -52.09 -40.39
N GLU A 744 1.23 -52.63 -40.03
CA GLU A 744 1.38 -54.03 -39.64
C GLU A 744 0.64 -54.32 -38.32
N MET A 745 0.69 -53.40 -37.36
CA MET A 745 -0.06 -53.52 -36.11
C MET A 745 -1.58 -53.50 -36.37
N ASP A 746 -2.06 -52.59 -37.22
CA ASP A 746 -3.48 -52.50 -37.57
C ASP A 746 -3.96 -53.78 -38.28
N SER A 747 -3.09 -54.40 -39.09
CA SER A 747 -3.40 -55.66 -39.78
C SER A 747 -3.62 -56.86 -38.85
N LEU A 748 -3.19 -56.79 -37.59
CA LEU A 748 -3.41 -57.86 -36.60
C LEU A 748 -4.84 -57.88 -36.05
N HIS A 749 -5.61 -56.80 -36.22
CA HIS A 749 -6.95 -56.64 -35.64
C HIS A 749 -7.02 -57.02 -34.14
N TRP A 750 -5.93 -56.77 -33.40
CA TRP A 750 -5.71 -57.32 -32.05
C TRP A 750 -6.81 -56.96 -31.05
N PHE A 751 -7.17 -55.67 -30.96
CA PHE A 751 -8.19 -55.21 -30.01
C PHE A 751 -9.59 -55.75 -30.34
N GLN A 752 -9.87 -56.03 -31.62
CA GLN A 752 -11.12 -56.70 -32.05
C GLN A 752 -11.10 -58.16 -31.59
N SER A 753 -9.99 -58.88 -31.80
CA SER A 753 -9.83 -60.27 -31.32
C SER A 753 -10.03 -60.40 -29.80
N VAL A 754 -9.45 -59.49 -29.01
CA VAL A 754 -9.65 -59.48 -27.55
C VAL A 754 -11.12 -59.24 -27.19
N SER A 755 -11.80 -58.32 -27.89
CA SER A 755 -13.21 -58.03 -27.65
C SER A 755 -14.10 -59.21 -28.01
N GLU A 756 -13.85 -59.90 -29.12
CA GLU A 756 -14.58 -61.10 -29.52
C GLU A 756 -14.39 -62.24 -28.53
N LYS A 757 -13.16 -62.49 -28.08
CA LYS A 757 -12.87 -63.50 -27.04
C LYS A 757 -13.60 -63.19 -25.74
N CYS A 758 -13.55 -61.94 -25.27
CA CYS A 758 -14.27 -61.52 -24.06
C CYS A 758 -15.80 -61.72 -24.22
N ASN A 759 -16.36 -61.42 -25.39
CA ASN A 759 -17.79 -61.60 -25.65
C ASN A 759 -18.17 -63.10 -25.71
N GLN A 760 -17.34 -63.95 -26.32
CA GLN A 760 -17.54 -65.41 -26.33
C GLN A 760 -17.49 -65.99 -24.91
N GLU A 761 -16.52 -65.59 -24.09
CA GLU A 761 -16.42 -66.01 -22.69
C GLU A 761 -17.59 -65.49 -21.84
N LYS A 762 -18.12 -64.28 -22.12
CA LYS A 762 -19.36 -63.79 -21.51
C LYS A 762 -20.56 -64.65 -21.87
N LEU A 763 -20.70 -65.06 -23.14
CA LEU A 763 -21.78 -65.93 -23.58
C LEU A 763 -21.72 -67.29 -22.88
N ILE A 764 -20.53 -67.89 -22.80
CA ILE A 764 -20.30 -69.14 -22.06
C ILE A 764 -20.66 -68.98 -20.58
N LEU A 765 -20.25 -67.88 -19.94
CA LEU A 765 -20.59 -67.59 -18.54
C LEU A 765 -22.09 -67.37 -18.33
N THR A 766 -22.79 -66.73 -19.28
CA THR A 766 -24.25 -66.57 -19.20
C THR A 766 -24.99 -67.90 -19.32
N GLN A 767 -24.54 -68.78 -20.22
CA GLN A 767 -25.08 -70.15 -20.35
C GLN A 767 -24.81 -70.98 -19.09
N GLN A 768 -23.62 -70.86 -18.50
CA GLN A 768 -23.27 -71.52 -17.23
C GLN A 768 -24.10 -70.98 -16.05
N LYS A 769 -24.40 -69.67 -15.99
CA LYS A 769 -25.29 -69.10 -14.97
C LYS A 769 -26.73 -69.61 -15.07
N ILE A 770 -27.21 -69.91 -16.29
CA ILE A 770 -28.55 -70.44 -16.54
C ILE A 770 -28.64 -71.92 -16.14
N ASN A 771 -27.57 -72.69 -16.32
CA ASN A 771 -27.53 -74.14 -16.06
C ASN A 771 -27.24 -74.54 -14.60
N VAL A 772 -27.04 -73.58 -13.70
CA VAL A 772 -26.66 -73.84 -12.29
C VAL A 772 -27.89 -73.85 -11.39
N ASN A 773 -28.06 -74.94 -10.61
CA ASN A 773 -29.10 -75.07 -9.60
C ASN A 773 -29.02 -73.96 -8.54
N LYS A 774 -30.18 -73.43 -8.14
CA LYS A 774 -30.29 -72.29 -7.21
C LYS A 774 -29.67 -72.52 -5.83
N ASP A 775 -29.43 -73.77 -5.45
CA ASP A 775 -28.93 -74.15 -4.12
C ASP A 775 -27.40 -74.09 -3.98
N ASP A 776 -26.65 -74.01 -5.08
CA ASP A 776 -25.18 -74.06 -5.03
C ASP A 776 -24.54 -72.67 -4.90
N LYS A 777 -24.71 -72.08 -3.71
CA LYS A 777 -24.27 -70.71 -3.36
C LYS A 777 -22.78 -70.45 -3.62
N LYS A 778 -21.91 -71.47 -3.46
CA LYS A 778 -20.46 -71.35 -3.72
C LYS A 778 -20.14 -71.20 -5.21
N LEU A 779 -20.86 -71.96 -6.04
CA LEU A 779 -20.67 -71.93 -7.49
C LEU A 779 -21.23 -70.64 -8.10
N GLN A 780 -22.38 -70.15 -7.60
CA GLN A 780 -22.91 -68.83 -7.96
C GLN A 780 -21.95 -67.69 -7.57
N HIS A 781 -21.37 -67.72 -6.37
CA HIS A 781 -20.39 -66.72 -5.96
C HIS A 781 -19.13 -66.74 -6.84
N THR A 782 -18.65 -67.93 -7.22
CA THR A 782 -17.51 -68.10 -8.12
C THR A 782 -17.82 -67.57 -9.53
N LEU A 783 -19.00 -67.86 -10.09
CA LEU A 783 -19.45 -67.35 -11.38
C LEU A 783 -19.70 -65.82 -11.39
N ALA A 784 -20.10 -65.25 -10.25
CA ALA A 784 -20.24 -63.81 -10.10
C ALA A 784 -18.86 -63.12 -10.07
N LEU A 785 -17.89 -63.69 -9.36
CA LEU A 785 -16.51 -63.19 -9.30
C LEU A 785 -15.80 -63.28 -10.67
N THR A 786 -15.97 -64.38 -11.40
CA THR A 786 -15.40 -64.52 -12.76
C THR A 786 -16.03 -63.54 -13.74
N ALA A 787 -17.36 -63.35 -13.69
CA ALA A 787 -18.03 -62.34 -14.50
C ALA A 787 -17.52 -60.92 -14.20
N LYS A 788 -17.37 -60.55 -12.93
CA LYS A 788 -16.83 -59.24 -12.52
C LYS A 788 -15.38 -59.06 -12.98
N ARG A 789 -14.54 -60.09 -12.87
CA ARG A 789 -13.14 -60.04 -13.32
C ARG A 789 -13.05 -59.87 -14.85
N LEU A 790 -13.92 -60.54 -15.59
CA LEU A 790 -13.97 -60.44 -17.05
C LEU A 790 -14.48 -59.06 -17.50
N GLU A 791 -15.48 -58.50 -16.82
CA GLU A 791 -15.94 -57.13 -17.05
C GLU A 791 -14.82 -56.10 -16.82
N LEU A 792 -14.11 -56.20 -15.69
CA LEU A 792 -12.94 -55.35 -15.41
C LEU A 792 -11.86 -55.51 -16.49
N PHE A 793 -11.54 -56.74 -16.88
CA PHE A 793 -10.56 -57.00 -17.93
C PHE A 793 -10.94 -56.36 -19.27
N GLN A 794 -12.20 -56.48 -19.69
CA GLN A 794 -12.69 -55.84 -20.91
C GLN A 794 -12.68 -54.32 -20.80
N GLN A 795 -13.03 -53.76 -19.65
CA GLN A 795 -12.99 -52.30 -19.41
C GLN A 795 -11.55 -51.76 -19.51
N GLU A 796 -10.58 -52.40 -18.86
CA GLU A 796 -9.18 -51.96 -18.93
C GLU A 796 -8.60 -52.07 -20.34
N PHE A 797 -8.95 -53.11 -21.10
CA PHE A 797 -8.55 -53.21 -22.50
C PHE A 797 -9.15 -52.11 -23.38
N LYS A 798 -10.41 -51.71 -23.15
CA LYS A 798 -11.03 -50.57 -23.83
C LYS A 798 -10.34 -49.25 -23.48
N LEU A 799 -10.04 -49.03 -22.20
CA LEU A 799 -9.29 -47.84 -21.76
C LEU A 799 -7.91 -47.79 -22.42
N LEU A 800 -7.18 -48.91 -22.44
CA LEU A 800 -5.89 -49.01 -23.13
C LEU A 800 -6.02 -48.70 -24.63
N TYR A 801 -7.06 -49.21 -25.30
CA TYR A 801 -7.31 -48.91 -26.72
C TYR A 801 -7.54 -47.42 -26.96
N TYR A 802 -8.33 -46.75 -26.11
CA TYR A 802 -8.55 -45.31 -26.21
C TYR A 802 -7.26 -44.53 -25.95
N SER A 803 -6.54 -44.81 -24.86
CA SER A 803 -5.25 -44.17 -24.57
C SER A 803 -4.23 -44.38 -25.70
N PHE A 804 -4.17 -45.58 -26.28
CA PHE A 804 -3.27 -45.90 -27.39
C PHE A 804 -3.66 -45.19 -28.68
N SER A 805 -4.95 -45.16 -29.03
CA SER A 805 -5.45 -44.46 -30.20
C SER A 805 -5.21 -42.96 -30.10
N SER A 806 -5.48 -42.36 -28.94
CA SER A 806 -5.16 -40.96 -28.66
C SER A 806 -3.65 -40.69 -28.72
N ALA A 807 -2.83 -41.61 -28.21
CA ALA A 807 -1.38 -41.47 -28.25
C ALA A 807 -0.82 -41.47 -29.68
N ARG A 808 -1.40 -42.26 -30.61
CA ARG A 808 -0.96 -42.31 -32.01
C ARG A 808 -1.12 -40.97 -32.73
N ILE A 809 -2.16 -40.20 -32.39
CA ILE A 809 -2.42 -38.88 -33.00
C ILE A 809 -1.25 -37.91 -32.76
N PHE A 810 -0.57 -37.98 -31.61
CA PHE A 810 0.57 -37.09 -31.32
C PHE A 810 1.79 -37.33 -32.21
N PHE A 811 1.84 -38.47 -32.90
CA PHE A 811 2.96 -38.89 -33.73
C PHE A 811 2.58 -38.99 -35.22
N GLN A 812 1.35 -38.66 -35.59
CA GLN A 812 0.95 -38.52 -37.00
C GLN A 812 1.51 -37.22 -37.54
#